data_AF-A0A2N2M105-F1
#
_entry.id   AF-A0A2N2M105-F1
#
_cell.length_a   1.000
_cell.length_b   1.000
_cell.length_c   1.000
_cell.angle_alpha   90.00
_cell.angle_beta   90.00
_cell.angle_gamma   90.00
#
_symmetry.space_group_name_H-M   'P 1'
#
loop_
_entity.id
_entity.type
_entity.pdbx_description
1 polymer ?
#
loop_
_entity_poly.entity_id
_entity_poly.type
_entity_poly.pdbx_seq_one_letter_code
_entity_poly.pdbx_strand_id
1 'polypeptide(L)'
;MTNLIEWSPKPKKEVPQEIEKLFPNKWVQQRFVELHLTNSKTAEAFINPSLYIPTNPVELPDLEKGAQRIKKALLNKEEIGIWGDFDVDGQTSTILLVQALRILGANPRYHIPNRDKESHGIRLHNLKDFVSVPIKLLITCDTGVSENASIEFANSKDIDVIITDHHSLPELLPNAYAVINPKRLPSEHALNKLAGVGTAYKLMEYVFRLFNIEEEKGRLLDLVALGTIADIAEINPENHFLVQSGLEKLKRSERLLLKEIFIIKEINPDLLNETHISFSIAPLLNALGRLDDANSVVEHFLTDDLQKARIFANILENLNEKRKLITEQITEAALAILQRDELEQNQEAIVLHHSDWHPGVLGIVASQLVEIFKKPTILLSGFQDQVIRGSARSVDGINIFEAIRESSQMLTQYGGHAMAAGISLRYDALALFKKEFNKSIQKQIQNKKISQEILVDGFLELDQLNIDFVNQLNILAPFGPGNPPFIFATRNISINKSTTFGKARNHIRFKVSDSTNISLDLLWWKGANKSIPESMVDIIYRPGKNSYKGKDELQIEVIEMQPSEEVLEELQSASQKLEIIDLRSEDFNLQALLNNYQDLVIWAEGLSENKRYRYETRINLHPSNALLIYSCPPSLVDIAKAWKIVNPKILVLGKMMPEMDSMNSLLMSISGMINLAVNRRAGVFDIHKAAAATGHRVKTINTVLRYLCSKGKISIKEHPDTELTISFGGIENVNQASQYENYLRFLIQETISFRKWYQKVDTSRLMSEIYELFSIDKK
;
A
#
# COMPACT_ATOMS: atom_id res chain seq x y z
N MET A 1 -4.04 -18.54 13.48
CA MET A 1 -3.52 -18.99 12.16
C MET A 1 -2.97 -17.79 11.42
N THR A 2 -1.66 -17.65 11.25
CA THR A 2 -1.10 -16.71 10.27
C THR A 2 -1.53 -17.20 8.90
N ASN A 3 -2.33 -16.41 8.18
CA ASN A 3 -2.61 -16.68 6.78
C ASN A 3 -1.29 -16.61 6.02
N LEU A 4 -0.62 -17.74 5.84
CA LEU A 4 0.44 -17.87 4.87
C LEU A 4 -0.18 -17.53 3.52
N ILE A 5 0.44 -16.58 2.83
CA ILE A 5 0.00 -16.22 1.49
C ILE A 5 0.46 -17.37 0.59
N GLU A 6 -0.47 -18.00 -0.10
CA GLU A 6 -0.13 -19.08 -1.02
C GLU A 6 0.57 -18.49 -2.25
N TRP A 7 1.76 -19.00 -2.59
CA TRP A 7 2.56 -18.49 -3.70
C TRP A 7 2.56 -19.52 -4.81
N SER A 8 1.73 -19.29 -5.83
CA SER A 8 1.57 -20.22 -6.94
C SER A 8 2.21 -19.67 -8.20
N PRO A 9 2.95 -20.48 -8.97
CA PRO A 9 3.36 -20.07 -10.30
C PRO A 9 2.12 -19.94 -11.17
N LYS A 10 2.10 -18.93 -12.05
CA LYS A 10 1.06 -18.81 -13.07
C LYS A 10 0.96 -20.10 -13.89
N PRO A 11 -0.25 -20.54 -14.27
CA PRO A 11 -0.42 -21.71 -15.11
C PRO A 11 0.25 -21.46 -16.46
N LYS A 12 1.20 -22.34 -16.82
CA LYS A 12 1.92 -22.25 -18.09
C LYS A 12 0.97 -22.55 -19.24
N LYS A 13 1.01 -21.71 -20.27
CA LYS A 13 0.28 -21.92 -21.52
C LYS A 13 1.21 -22.52 -22.57
N GLU A 14 0.64 -23.22 -23.53
CA GLU A 14 1.38 -23.76 -24.67
C GLU A 14 1.95 -22.61 -25.52
N VAL A 15 3.25 -22.65 -25.79
CA VAL A 15 3.94 -21.62 -26.59
C VAL A 15 4.00 -22.10 -28.05
N PRO A 16 3.54 -21.30 -29.01
CA PRO A 16 3.67 -21.63 -30.43
C PRO A 16 5.15 -21.75 -30.85
N GLN A 17 5.48 -22.74 -31.69
CA GLN A 17 6.85 -22.97 -32.16
C GLN A 17 7.49 -21.76 -32.85
N GLU A 18 6.69 -20.90 -33.49
CA GLU A 18 7.20 -19.66 -34.10
C GLU A 18 7.74 -18.69 -33.05
N ILE A 19 7.07 -18.57 -31.90
CA ILE A 19 7.49 -17.71 -30.79
C ILE A 19 8.74 -18.28 -30.12
N GLU A 20 8.79 -19.60 -29.91
CA GLU A 20 9.97 -20.28 -29.33
C GLU A 20 11.23 -20.07 -30.17
N LYS A 21 11.11 -20.10 -31.51
CA LYS A 21 12.23 -19.90 -32.42
C LYS A 21 12.74 -18.46 -32.44
N LEU A 22 11.87 -17.48 -32.27
CA LEU A 22 12.21 -16.06 -32.35
C LEU A 22 12.74 -15.49 -31.04
N PHE A 23 12.22 -15.96 -29.91
CA PHE A 23 12.54 -15.39 -28.60
C PHE A 23 13.17 -16.44 -27.70
N PRO A 24 14.44 -16.30 -27.28
CA PRO A 24 15.12 -17.32 -26.50
C PRO A 24 14.66 -17.39 -25.03
N ASN A 25 14.10 -16.29 -24.50
CA ASN A 25 13.70 -16.22 -23.09
C ASN A 25 12.29 -16.77 -22.88
N LYS A 26 12.18 -17.88 -22.13
CA LYS A 26 10.90 -18.57 -21.86
C LYS A 26 9.84 -17.70 -21.17
N TRP A 27 10.22 -16.71 -20.37
CA TRP A 27 9.26 -15.84 -19.67
C TRP A 27 8.65 -14.83 -20.62
N VAL A 28 9.47 -14.31 -21.54
CA VAL A 28 9.00 -13.47 -22.65
C VAL A 28 8.02 -14.26 -23.53
N GLN A 29 8.37 -15.50 -23.88
CA GLN A 29 7.49 -16.40 -24.64
C GLN A 29 6.12 -16.59 -23.95
N GLN A 30 6.12 -16.91 -22.66
CA GLN A 30 4.87 -17.07 -21.89
C GLN A 30 4.06 -15.76 -21.86
N ARG A 31 4.72 -14.61 -21.69
CA ARG A 31 4.03 -13.31 -21.70
C ARG A 31 3.34 -13.02 -23.04
N PHE A 32 3.95 -13.36 -24.17
CA PHE A 32 3.27 -13.21 -25.47
C PHE A 32 1.96 -14.02 -25.52
N VAL A 33 1.95 -15.24 -25.00
CA VAL A 33 0.74 -16.07 -24.95
C VAL A 33 -0.30 -15.52 -23.95
N GLU A 34 0.14 -14.97 -22.81
CA GLU A 34 -0.72 -14.26 -21.87
C GLU A 34 -1.41 -13.05 -22.50
N LEU A 35 -0.70 -12.33 -23.38
CA LEU A 35 -1.19 -11.18 -24.14
C LEU A 35 -1.97 -11.57 -25.41
N HIS A 36 -2.23 -12.87 -25.64
CA HIS A 36 -2.88 -13.39 -26.84
C HIS A 36 -2.13 -13.11 -28.16
N LEU A 37 -0.82 -12.92 -28.09
CA LEU A 37 0.09 -12.69 -29.23
C LEU A 37 0.74 -14.01 -29.66
N THR A 38 -0.04 -14.87 -30.30
CA THR A 38 0.36 -16.26 -30.57
C THR A 38 1.02 -16.51 -31.93
N ASN A 39 1.40 -15.45 -32.67
CA ASN A 39 2.15 -15.59 -33.92
C ASN A 39 3.33 -14.61 -33.99
N SER A 40 4.34 -14.98 -34.77
CA SER A 40 5.59 -14.24 -34.97
C SER A 40 5.37 -12.76 -35.26
N LYS A 41 4.55 -12.44 -36.27
CA LYS A 41 4.27 -11.07 -36.70
C LYS A 41 3.70 -10.20 -35.58
N THR A 42 2.72 -10.72 -34.84
CA THR A 42 2.11 -9.96 -33.73
C THR A 42 3.06 -9.74 -32.56
N ALA A 43 3.92 -10.72 -32.26
CA ALA A 43 4.92 -10.60 -31.19
C ALA A 43 6.05 -9.62 -31.56
N GLU A 44 6.55 -9.68 -32.80
CA GLU A 44 7.54 -8.72 -33.31
C GLU A 44 6.97 -7.29 -33.36
N ALA A 45 5.73 -7.13 -33.81
CA ALA A 45 5.03 -5.84 -33.83
C ALA A 45 4.79 -5.26 -32.43
N PHE A 46 4.62 -6.11 -31.42
CA PHE A 46 4.46 -5.66 -30.03
C PHE A 46 5.75 -5.06 -29.48
N ILE A 47 6.92 -5.62 -29.81
CA ILE A 47 8.20 -5.11 -29.27
C ILE A 47 8.85 -4.06 -30.17
N ASN A 48 8.44 -3.95 -31.43
CA ASN A 48 8.96 -2.97 -32.38
C ASN A 48 7.82 -2.11 -32.96
N PRO A 49 7.73 -0.82 -32.57
CA PRO A 49 6.62 0.04 -32.95
C PRO A 49 6.60 0.32 -34.45
N SER A 50 7.74 0.17 -35.15
CA SER A 50 7.82 0.35 -36.61
C SER A 50 7.12 -0.77 -37.40
N LEU A 51 6.86 -1.91 -36.75
CA LEU A 51 6.17 -3.06 -37.35
C LEU A 51 4.68 -3.12 -36.97
N TYR A 52 4.26 -2.33 -35.97
CA TYR A 52 2.87 -2.24 -35.56
C TYR A 52 2.04 -1.46 -36.57
N ILE A 53 0.84 -1.95 -36.87
CA ILE A 53 -0.13 -1.27 -37.72
C ILE A 53 -1.20 -0.68 -36.80
N PRO A 54 -1.22 0.65 -36.58
CA PRO A 54 -2.18 1.28 -35.68
C PRO A 54 -3.62 1.09 -36.16
N THR A 55 -4.53 0.87 -35.21
CA THR A 55 -5.96 0.74 -35.52
C THR A 55 -6.49 2.04 -36.11
N ASN A 56 -7.37 1.94 -37.11
CA ASN A 56 -7.84 3.11 -37.84
C ASN A 56 -8.73 3.97 -36.93
N PRO A 57 -8.47 5.29 -36.79
CA PRO A 57 -9.26 6.14 -35.90
C PRO A 57 -10.77 6.12 -36.18
N VAL A 58 -11.20 5.92 -37.43
CA VAL A 58 -12.64 5.92 -37.79
C VAL A 58 -13.42 4.76 -37.18
N GLU A 59 -12.73 3.75 -36.63
CA GLU A 59 -13.36 2.67 -35.87
C GLU A 59 -13.94 3.18 -34.54
N LEU A 60 -13.46 4.31 -34.00
CA LEU A 60 -14.11 4.98 -32.87
C LEU A 60 -15.44 5.61 -33.32
N PRO A 61 -16.58 5.25 -32.68
CA PRO A 61 -17.87 5.82 -33.01
C PRO A 61 -17.87 7.36 -32.94
N ASP A 62 -18.52 7.99 -33.92
CA ASP A 62 -18.58 9.45 -34.15
C ASP A 62 -17.25 10.17 -34.40
N LEU A 63 -16.11 9.47 -34.50
CA LEU A 63 -14.81 10.12 -34.69
C LEU A 63 -14.73 10.89 -36.02
N GLU A 64 -15.12 10.25 -37.12
CA GLU A 64 -15.15 10.91 -38.44
C GLU A 64 -16.11 12.11 -38.43
N LYS A 65 -17.29 11.96 -37.82
CA LYS A 65 -18.28 13.03 -37.66
C LYS A 65 -17.69 14.23 -36.92
N GLY A 66 -17.03 14.00 -35.78
CA GLY A 66 -16.36 15.04 -34.99
C GLY A 66 -15.21 15.70 -35.76
N ALA A 67 -14.37 14.92 -36.42
CA ALA A 67 -13.23 15.45 -37.19
C ALA A 67 -13.68 16.32 -38.37
N GLN A 68 -14.71 15.94 -39.10
CA GLN A 68 -15.29 16.76 -40.18
C GLN A 68 -15.85 18.07 -39.64
N ARG A 69 -16.43 18.07 -38.43
CA ARG A 69 -16.92 19.29 -37.77
C ARG A 69 -15.79 20.22 -37.35
N ILE A 70 -14.67 19.68 -36.85
CA ILE A 70 -13.45 20.44 -36.58
C ILE A 70 -12.91 21.05 -37.87
N LYS A 71 -12.81 20.26 -38.95
CA LYS A 71 -12.39 20.77 -40.27
C LYS A 71 -13.26 21.93 -40.74
N LYS A 72 -14.58 21.82 -40.60
CA LYS A 72 -15.52 22.91 -40.92
C LYS A 72 -15.25 24.16 -40.07
N ALA A 73 -15.07 24.01 -38.76
CA ALA A 73 -14.74 25.14 -37.88
C ALA A 73 -13.46 25.85 -38.33
N LEU A 74 -12.40 25.10 -38.63
CA LEU A 74 -11.12 25.63 -39.08
C LEU A 74 -11.23 26.38 -40.41
N LEU A 75 -11.92 25.80 -41.40
CA LEU A 75 -12.12 26.43 -42.71
C LEU A 75 -12.95 27.73 -42.61
N ASN A 76 -13.94 27.74 -41.71
CA ASN A 76 -14.80 28.89 -41.47
C ASN A 76 -14.21 29.91 -40.48
N LYS A 77 -13.03 29.62 -39.89
CA LYS A 77 -12.43 30.42 -38.81
C LYS A 77 -13.39 30.65 -37.64
N GLU A 78 -14.16 29.62 -37.31
CA GLU A 78 -15.04 29.61 -36.14
C GLU A 78 -14.20 29.61 -34.85
N GLU A 79 -14.68 30.31 -33.83
CA GLU A 79 -14.08 30.28 -32.49
C GLU A 79 -14.31 28.91 -31.84
N ILE A 80 -13.21 28.26 -31.42
CA ILE A 80 -13.19 26.92 -30.83
C ILE A 80 -12.84 27.03 -29.34
N GLY A 81 -13.67 26.42 -28.50
CA GLY A 81 -13.42 26.22 -27.08
C GLY A 81 -12.97 24.78 -26.78
N ILE A 82 -12.07 24.60 -25.82
CA ILE A 82 -11.66 23.31 -25.27
C ILE A 82 -11.99 23.27 -23.78
N TRP A 83 -12.54 22.15 -23.30
CA TRP A 83 -12.77 21.91 -21.88
C TRP A 83 -12.07 20.62 -21.45
N GLY A 84 -11.12 20.72 -20.51
CA GLY A 84 -10.33 19.58 -20.04
C GLY A 84 -10.70 19.09 -18.64
N ASP A 85 -9.81 18.28 -18.06
CA ASP A 85 -9.80 17.91 -16.65
C ASP A 85 -8.46 18.26 -15.97
N PHE A 86 -8.47 18.35 -14.64
CA PHE A 86 -7.34 18.85 -13.84
C PHE A 86 -6.25 17.81 -13.56
N ASP A 87 -6.46 16.53 -13.81
CA ASP A 87 -5.40 15.54 -13.64
C ASP A 87 -4.46 15.51 -14.85
N VAL A 88 -3.49 14.60 -14.85
CA VAL A 88 -2.46 14.60 -15.90
C VAL A 88 -3.02 14.19 -17.26
N ASP A 89 -4.03 13.31 -17.30
CA ASP A 89 -4.65 12.90 -18.55
C ASP A 89 -5.43 14.06 -19.15
N GLY A 90 -6.27 14.72 -18.36
CA GLY A 90 -6.98 15.94 -18.75
C GLY A 90 -6.06 17.11 -19.13
N GLN A 91 -5.00 17.34 -18.36
CA GLN A 91 -4.00 18.39 -18.66
C GLN A 91 -3.30 18.10 -19.99
N THR A 92 -2.80 16.88 -20.20
CA THR A 92 -2.10 16.50 -21.45
C THR A 92 -3.02 16.43 -22.65
N SER A 93 -4.27 16.02 -22.47
CA SER A 93 -5.34 16.10 -23.47
C SER A 93 -5.61 17.53 -23.92
N THR A 94 -5.70 18.46 -22.96
CA THR A 94 -5.90 19.89 -23.24
C THR A 94 -4.73 20.45 -24.02
N ILE A 95 -3.49 20.21 -23.56
CA ILE A 95 -2.27 20.63 -24.26
C ILE A 95 -2.24 20.08 -25.69
N LEU A 96 -2.59 18.79 -25.85
CA LEU A 96 -2.59 18.10 -27.14
C LEU A 96 -3.56 18.76 -28.12
N LEU A 97 -4.81 19.01 -27.71
CA LEU A 97 -5.81 19.65 -28.56
C LEU A 97 -5.43 21.09 -28.90
N VAL A 98 -4.95 21.87 -27.92
CA VAL A 98 -4.48 23.24 -28.15
C VAL A 98 -3.33 23.27 -29.15
N GLN A 99 -2.31 22.43 -28.96
CA GLN A 99 -1.16 22.34 -29.85
C GLN A 99 -1.57 21.92 -31.26
N ALA A 100 -2.42 20.90 -31.39
CA ALA A 100 -2.86 20.39 -32.68
C ALA A 100 -3.68 21.43 -33.48
N LEU A 101 -4.57 22.16 -32.80
CA LEU A 101 -5.35 23.23 -33.44
C LEU A 101 -4.47 24.45 -33.78
N ARG A 102 -3.44 24.77 -32.98
CA ARG A 102 -2.44 25.79 -33.29
C ARG A 102 -1.62 25.44 -34.54
N ILE A 103 -1.22 24.18 -34.70
CA ILE A 103 -0.56 23.68 -35.93
C ILE A 103 -1.46 23.90 -37.15
N LEU A 104 -2.78 23.71 -36.99
CA LEU A 104 -3.79 23.94 -38.03
C LEU A 104 -4.20 25.42 -38.21
N GLY A 105 -3.55 26.34 -37.50
CA GLY A 105 -3.74 27.79 -37.65
C GLY A 105 -4.88 28.41 -36.83
N ALA A 106 -5.48 27.66 -35.89
CA ALA A 106 -6.45 28.19 -34.93
C ALA A 106 -5.80 28.60 -33.61
N ASN A 107 -6.49 29.44 -32.83
CA ASN A 107 -6.09 29.77 -31.47
C ASN A 107 -7.25 29.49 -30.51
N PRO A 108 -7.43 28.21 -30.09
CA PRO A 108 -8.58 27.84 -29.30
C PRO A 108 -8.51 28.46 -27.90
N ARG A 109 -9.68 28.84 -27.37
CA ARG A 109 -9.84 29.11 -25.95
C ARG A 109 -9.88 27.78 -25.22
N TYR A 110 -9.33 27.69 -24.01
CA TYR A 110 -9.40 26.46 -23.22
C TYR A 110 -9.71 26.78 -21.75
N HIS A 111 -10.25 25.78 -21.05
CA HIS A 111 -10.49 25.80 -19.61
C HIS A 111 -10.21 24.44 -19.02
N ILE A 112 -9.40 24.43 -17.96
CA ILE A 112 -9.20 23.27 -17.09
C ILE A 112 -9.89 23.61 -15.75
N PRO A 113 -10.85 22.79 -15.28
CA PRO A 113 -11.61 23.11 -14.07
C PRO A 113 -10.72 23.15 -12.83
N ASN A 114 -10.91 24.14 -11.96
CA ASN A 114 -10.22 24.16 -10.67
C ASN A 114 -10.84 23.11 -9.73
N ARG A 115 -10.07 22.08 -9.36
CA ARG A 115 -10.55 20.95 -8.55
C ARG A 115 -11.27 21.36 -7.25
N ASP A 116 -10.73 22.35 -6.54
CA ASP A 116 -11.26 22.75 -5.24
C ASP A 116 -12.55 23.58 -5.36
N LYS A 117 -12.64 24.43 -6.40
CA LYS A 117 -13.76 25.35 -6.60
C LYS A 117 -14.88 24.75 -7.46
N GLU A 118 -14.51 24.04 -8.51
CA GLU A 118 -15.40 23.57 -9.59
C GLU A 118 -15.68 22.06 -9.49
N SER A 119 -14.80 21.32 -8.81
CA SER A 119 -14.77 19.84 -8.84
C SER A 119 -14.48 19.30 -10.25
N HIS A 120 -14.64 17.99 -10.44
CA HIS A 120 -14.54 17.34 -11.75
C HIS A 120 -15.80 17.60 -12.60
N GLY A 121 -15.65 17.51 -13.93
CA GLY A 121 -16.74 17.62 -14.88
C GLY A 121 -16.97 19.04 -15.42
N ILE A 122 -18.10 19.21 -16.11
CA ILE A 122 -18.48 20.48 -16.76
C ILE A 122 -19.60 21.11 -15.95
N ARG A 123 -19.26 21.95 -14.97
CA ARG A 123 -20.28 22.64 -14.18
C ARG A 123 -20.99 23.70 -15.00
N LEU A 124 -22.32 23.64 -15.00
CA LEU A 124 -23.17 24.54 -15.80
C LEU A 124 -22.87 26.03 -15.56
N HIS A 125 -22.57 26.45 -14.31
CA HIS A 125 -22.26 27.85 -14.05
C HIS A 125 -20.91 28.25 -14.64
N ASN A 126 -19.87 27.42 -14.55
CA ASN A 126 -18.55 27.70 -15.14
C ASN A 126 -18.64 27.68 -16.66
N LEU A 127 -19.44 26.76 -17.22
CA LEU A 127 -19.68 26.72 -18.65
C LEU A 127 -20.34 28.00 -19.15
N LYS A 128 -21.34 28.54 -18.43
CA LYS A 128 -21.96 29.83 -18.77
C LYS A 128 -20.94 30.97 -18.87
N ASP A 129 -20.01 31.03 -17.93
CA ASP A 129 -18.95 32.04 -17.93
C ASP A 129 -17.96 31.82 -19.07
N PHE A 130 -17.58 30.56 -19.33
CA PHE A 130 -16.67 30.20 -20.41
C PHE A 130 -17.22 30.52 -21.80
N VAL A 131 -18.51 30.25 -22.04
CA VAL A 131 -19.20 30.52 -23.31
C VAL A 131 -19.81 31.92 -23.39
N SER A 132 -19.51 32.79 -22.42
CA SER A 132 -19.86 34.22 -22.52
C SER A 132 -19.13 34.90 -23.69
N VAL A 133 -17.98 34.35 -24.08
CA VAL A 133 -17.28 34.66 -25.33
C VAL A 133 -17.89 33.80 -26.45
N PRO A 134 -18.18 34.38 -27.64
CA PRO A 134 -18.86 33.66 -28.71
C PRO A 134 -17.98 32.53 -29.27
N ILE A 135 -18.20 31.31 -28.78
CA ILE A 135 -17.67 30.07 -29.38
C ILE A 135 -18.74 29.42 -30.28
N LYS A 136 -18.31 28.67 -31.29
CA LYS A 136 -19.22 27.90 -32.18
C LYS A 136 -19.01 26.40 -32.10
N LEU A 137 -17.85 25.98 -31.61
CA LEU A 137 -17.51 24.59 -31.38
C LEU A 137 -16.87 24.45 -29.99
N LEU A 138 -17.40 23.56 -29.17
CA LEU A 138 -16.80 23.14 -27.91
C LEU A 138 -16.27 21.72 -28.07
N ILE A 139 -15.01 21.49 -27.71
CA ILE A 139 -14.39 20.16 -27.67
C ILE A 139 -14.08 19.85 -26.21
N THR A 140 -14.65 18.80 -25.65
CA THR A 140 -14.30 18.34 -24.30
C THR A 140 -13.25 17.24 -24.41
N CYS A 141 -12.35 17.16 -23.44
CA CYS A 141 -11.33 16.12 -23.37
C CYS A 141 -11.20 15.59 -21.95
N ASP A 142 -11.13 14.26 -21.82
CA ASP A 142 -11.10 13.54 -20.55
C ASP A 142 -12.30 13.83 -19.63
N THR A 143 -13.38 14.33 -20.21
CA THR A 143 -14.62 14.65 -19.49
C THR A 143 -15.77 14.87 -20.46
N GLY A 144 -16.99 14.94 -19.93
CA GLY A 144 -18.20 15.35 -20.64
C GLY A 144 -19.20 14.25 -20.90
N VAL A 145 -18.82 12.96 -20.88
CA VAL A 145 -19.73 11.85 -21.23
C VAL A 145 -20.92 11.71 -20.28
N SER A 146 -20.85 12.28 -19.07
CA SER A 146 -21.93 12.28 -18.08
C SER A 146 -22.57 13.65 -17.85
N GLU A 147 -22.24 14.66 -18.68
CA GLU A 147 -22.57 16.07 -18.41
C GLU A 147 -23.81 16.57 -19.19
N ASN A 148 -24.87 15.77 -19.25
CA ASN A 148 -26.05 16.01 -20.11
C ASN A 148 -26.62 17.43 -20.00
N ALA A 149 -26.76 17.97 -18.78
CA ALA A 149 -27.34 19.30 -18.56
C ALA A 149 -26.46 20.43 -19.14
N SER A 150 -25.15 20.30 -19.03
CA SER A 150 -24.19 21.28 -19.54
C SER A 150 -24.11 21.24 -21.07
N ILE A 151 -24.15 20.04 -21.65
CA ILE A 151 -24.21 19.83 -23.10
C ILE A 151 -25.50 20.39 -23.69
N GLU A 152 -26.65 20.14 -23.05
CA GLU A 152 -27.94 20.69 -23.50
C GLU A 152 -27.98 22.22 -23.42
N PHE A 153 -27.34 22.81 -22.41
CA PHE A 153 -27.17 24.26 -22.34
C PHE A 153 -26.32 24.79 -23.51
N ALA A 154 -25.20 24.14 -23.85
CA ALA A 154 -24.38 24.53 -24.99
C ALA A 154 -25.18 24.45 -26.31
N ASN A 155 -25.94 23.37 -26.51
CA ASN A 155 -26.83 23.23 -27.66
C ASN A 155 -27.86 24.37 -27.74
N SER A 156 -28.45 24.77 -26.61
CA SER A 156 -29.39 25.91 -26.55
C SER A 156 -28.78 27.26 -26.93
N LYS A 157 -27.45 27.32 -27.06
CA LYS A 157 -26.67 28.48 -27.51
C LYS A 157 -26.12 28.33 -28.93
N ASP A 158 -26.59 27.34 -29.68
CA ASP A 158 -26.11 26.99 -31.02
C ASP A 158 -24.59 26.72 -31.04
N ILE A 159 -24.09 26.06 -30.00
CA ILE A 159 -22.71 25.60 -29.87
C ILE A 159 -22.71 24.10 -30.11
N ASP A 160 -22.06 23.65 -31.18
CA ASP A 160 -21.85 22.22 -31.38
C ASP A 160 -20.84 21.70 -30.34
N VAL A 161 -21.12 20.55 -29.73
CA VAL A 161 -20.21 19.93 -28.76
C VAL A 161 -19.65 18.61 -29.30
N ILE A 162 -18.34 18.45 -29.28
CA ILE A 162 -17.63 17.19 -29.51
C ILE A 162 -17.06 16.72 -28.18
N ILE A 163 -17.44 15.53 -27.75
CA ILE A 163 -16.93 14.92 -26.53
C ILE A 163 -15.81 13.95 -26.90
N THR A 164 -14.59 14.14 -26.38
CA THR A 164 -13.57 13.08 -26.29
C THR A 164 -13.39 12.67 -24.84
N ASP A 165 -13.75 11.44 -24.50
CA ASP A 165 -13.76 10.96 -23.11
C ASP A 165 -13.51 9.45 -23.09
N HIS A 166 -13.07 8.92 -21.96
CA HIS A 166 -12.82 7.50 -21.73
C HIS A 166 -13.53 6.96 -20.46
N HIS A 167 -14.21 7.84 -19.71
CA HIS A 167 -14.99 7.46 -18.54
C HIS A 167 -16.15 6.51 -18.87
N SER A 168 -16.63 5.80 -17.84
CA SER A 168 -17.73 4.86 -17.98
C SER A 168 -18.99 5.52 -18.54
N LEU A 169 -19.66 4.86 -19.47
CA LEU A 169 -20.83 5.41 -20.15
C LEU A 169 -22.05 5.46 -19.20
N PRO A 170 -22.77 6.58 -19.12
CA PRO A 170 -24.07 6.63 -18.44
C PRO A 170 -25.15 5.89 -19.24
N GLU A 171 -26.30 5.65 -18.63
CA GLU A 171 -27.47 5.03 -19.30
C GLU A 171 -27.95 5.87 -20.49
N LEU A 172 -27.92 7.21 -20.35
CA LEU A 172 -28.30 8.14 -21.40
C LEU A 172 -27.10 9.02 -21.77
N LEU A 173 -26.60 8.83 -22.99
CA LEU A 173 -25.51 9.67 -23.51
C LEU A 173 -25.99 11.13 -23.72
N PRO A 174 -25.11 12.12 -23.52
CA PRO A 174 -25.40 13.52 -23.81
C PRO A 174 -25.76 13.73 -25.28
N ASN A 175 -26.66 14.68 -25.55
CA ASN A 175 -27.05 15.09 -26.89
C ASN A 175 -25.96 15.96 -27.57
N ALA A 176 -24.75 15.46 -27.67
CA ALA A 176 -23.62 16.17 -28.29
C ALA A 176 -23.62 15.96 -29.82
N TYR A 177 -22.96 16.86 -30.55
CA TYR A 177 -22.74 16.69 -31.99
C TYR A 177 -21.97 15.39 -32.28
N ALA A 178 -20.96 15.05 -31.47
CA ALA A 178 -20.25 13.77 -31.53
C ALA A 178 -19.86 13.30 -30.13
N VAL A 179 -20.02 12.01 -29.83
CA VAL A 179 -19.62 11.40 -28.56
C VAL A 179 -18.54 10.34 -28.81
N ILE A 180 -17.27 10.76 -28.80
CA ILE A 180 -16.12 9.91 -29.08
C ILE A 180 -15.64 9.33 -27.76
N ASN A 181 -16.03 8.09 -27.47
CA ASN A 181 -15.59 7.39 -26.27
C ASN A 181 -15.25 5.91 -26.59
N PRO A 182 -14.01 5.46 -26.30
CA PRO A 182 -13.55 4.08 -26.46
C PRO A 182 -14.49 3.00 -25.91
N LYS A 183 -15.15 3.26 -24.78
CA LYS A 183 -16.04 2.29 -24.11
C LYS A 183 -17.34 2.05 -24.87
N ARG A 184 -17.59 2.76 -25.97
CA ARG A 184 -18.66 2.43 -26.93
C ARG A 184 -18.30 1.23 -27.80
N LEU A 185 -17.04 0.82 -27.83
CA LEU A 185 -16.56 -0.37 -28.52
C LEU A 185 -16.61 -1.61 -27.61
N PRO A 186 -16.61 -2.84 -28.17
CA PRO A 186 -16.43 -4.06 -27.38
C PRO A 186 -15.16 -4.01 -26.53
N SER A 187 -15.15 -4.67 -25.36
CA SER A 187 -14.02 -4.70 -24.42
C SER A 187 -12.70 -5.16 -25.05
N GLU A 188 -12.78 -6.11 -25.99
CA GLU A 188 -11.63 -6.71 -26.66
C GLU A 188 -11.06 -5.84 -27.79
N HIS A 189 -11.75 -4.75 -28.16
CA HIS A 189 -11.31 -3.88 -29.25
C HIS A 189 -10.03 -3.13 -28.87
N ALA A 190 -9.05 -3.03 -29.77
CA ALA A 190 -7.76 -2.41 -29.50
C ALA A 190 -7.88 -0.95 -29.02
N LEU A 191 -8.81 -0.19 -29.59
CA LEU A 191 -9.09 1.19 -29.18
C LEU A 191 -9.90 1.33 -27.87
N ASN A 192 -10.48 0.26 -27.30
CA ASN A 192 -11.37 0.35 -26.12
C ASN A 192 -10.68 0.87 -24.85
N LYS A 193 -9.37 0.66 -24.76
CA LYS A 193 -8.57 0.92 -23.57
C LYS A 193 -7.85 2.28 -23.57
N LEU A 194 -8.06 3.10 -24.60
CA LEU A 194 -7.43 4.42 -24.68
C LEU A 194 -7.81 5.28 -23.47
N ALA A 195 -6.82 6.02 -22.96
CA ALA A 195 -7.02 7.13 -22.03
C ALA A 195 -7.72 8.32 -22.74
N GLY A 196 -8.08 9.36 -21.99
CA GLY A 196 -8.59 10.63 -22.52
C GLY A 196 -7.64 11.22 -23.57
N VAL A 197 -6.34 11.27 -23.28
CA VAL A 197 -5.31 11.81 -24.20
C VAL A 197 -5.17 10.94 -25.45
N GLY A 198 -5.30 9.62 -25.31
CA GLY A 198 -5.27 8.68 -26.44
C GLY A 198 -6.48 8.86 -27.36
N THR A 199 -7.64 9.12 -26.77
CA THR A 199 -8.89 9.41 -27.51
C THR A 199 -8.79 10.74 -28.26
N ALA A 200 -8.30 11.79 -27.60
CA ALA A 200 -8.03 13.09 -28.24
C ALA A 200 -6.98 13.00 -29.35
N TYR A 201 -5.94 12.20 -29.14
CA TYR A 201 -4.91 11.91 -30.16
C TYR A 201 -5.52 11.25 -31.40
N LYS A 202 -6.36 10.22 -31.25
CA LYS A 202 -7.01 9.56 -32.39
C LYS A 202 -7.89 10.52 -33.19
N LEU A 203 -8.59 11.42 -32.52
CA LEU A 203 -9.36 12.47 -33.19
C LEU A 203 -8.45 13.37 -34.02
N MET A 204 -7.37 13.88 -33.43
CA MET A 204 -6.46 14.80 -34.14
C MET A 204 -5.60 14.09 -35.21
N GLU A 205 -5.27 12.81 -35.04
CA GLU A 205 -4.66 11.97 -36.07
C GLU A 205 -5.50 11.98 -37.35
N TYR A 206 -6.81 11.80 -37.21
CA TYR A 206 -7.71 11.83 -38.36
C TYR A 206 -7.93 13.25 -38.90
N VAL A 207 -7.99 14.28 -38.05
CA VAL A 207 -8.05 15.68 -38.51
C VAL A 207 -6.81 16.03 -39.34
N PHE A 208 -5.59 15.68 -38.90
CA PHE A 208 -4.38 15.90 -39.69
C PHE A 208 -4.41 15.18 -41.04
N ARG A 209 -4.94 13.96 -41.09
CA ARG A 209 -5.19 13.24 -42.36
C ARG A 209 -6.13 14.03 -43.28
N LEU A 210 -7.19 14.64 -42.76
CA LEU A 210 -8.12 15.46 -43.56
C LEU A 210 -7.51 16.74 -44.15
N PHE A 211 -6.37 17.19 -43.61
CA PHE A 211 -5.58 18.33 -44.07
C PHE A 211 -4.28 17.93 -44.79
N ASN A 212 -4.03 16.63 -44.98
CA ASN A 212 -2.82 16.07 -45.60
C ASN A 212 -1.51 16.47 -44.89
N ILE A 213 -1.51 16.51 -43.55
CA ILE A 213 -0.33 16.79 -42.71
C ILE A 213 -0.17 15.73 -41.62
N GLU A 214 -0.38 14.45 -41.98
CA GLU A 214 -0.43 13.32 -41.03
C GLU A 214 0.88 13.13 -40.25
N GLU A 215 2.01 13.61 -40.77
CA GLU A 215 3.32 13.60 -40.11
C GLU A 215 3.34 14.39 -38.77
N GLU A 216 2.48 15.40 -38.63
CA GLU A 216 2.42 16.26 -37.44
C GLU A 216 1.92 15.50 -36.20
N LYS A 217 1.20 14.37 -36.38
CA LYS A 217 0.73 13.54 -35.25
C LYS A 217 1.89 13.08 -34.37
N GLY A 218 3.07 12.86 -34.95
CA GLY A 218 4.27 12.43 -34.23
C GLY A 218 4.75 13.44 -33.17
N ARG A 219 4.35 14.72 -33.25
CA ARG A 219 4.67 15.76 -32.27
C ARG A 219 3.82 15.71 -31.00
N LEU A 220 2.75 14.92 -31.01
CA LEU A 220 1.79 14.82 -29.91
C LEU A 220 2.02 13.58 -29.03
N LEU A 221 2.80 12.61 -29.51
CA LEU A 221 2.98 11.30 -28.86
C LEU A 221 3.62 11.37 -27.47
N ASP A 222 4.42 12.40 -27.20
CA ASP A 222 5.01 12.58 -25.87
C ASP A 222 3.96 12.91 -24.81
N LEU A 223 2.95 13.72 -25.16
CA LEU A 223 1.78 13.98 -24.31
C LEU A 223 0.93 12.72 -24.14
N VAL A 224 0.76 11.92 -25.21
CA VAL A 224 0.01 10.65 -25.15
C VAL A 224 0.66 9.69 -24.16
N ALA A 225 1.99 9.51 -24.20
CA ALA A 225 2.67 8.65 -23.24
C ALA A 225 2.53 9.16 -21.80
N LEU A 226 2.65 10.48 -21.58
CA LEU A 226 2.50 11.07 -20.25
C LEU A 226 1.09 10.86 -19.67
N GLY A 227 0.04 11.18 -20.42
CA GLY A 227 -1.35 11.03 -19.96
C GLY A 227 -1.74 9.58 -19.77
N THR A 228 -1.48 8.71 -20.75
CA THR A 228 -1.83 7.27 -20.68
C THR A 228 -1.17 6.58 -19.49
N ILE A 229 0.11 6.85 -19.20
CA ILE A 229 0.78 6.26 -18.03
C ILE A 229 0.24 6.87 -16.73
N ALA A 230 0.00 8.18 -16.69
CA ALA A 230 -0.48 8.85 -15.48
C ALA A 230 -1.93 8.48 -15.10
N ASP A 231 -2.76 8.16 -16.09
CA ASP A 231 -4.12 7.62 -15.93
C ASP A 231 -4.12 6.14 -15.47
N ILE A 232 -2.96 5.48 -15.53
CA ILE A 232 -2.86 4.04 -15.24
C ILE A 232 -3.74 3.25 -16.23
N ALA A 233 -3.82 3.71 -17.48
CA ALA A 233 -4.57 3.04 -18.53
C ALA A 233 -3.98 1.65 -18.86
N GLU A 234 -4.82 0.75 -19.34
CA GLU A 234 -4.41 -0.61 -19.68
C GLU A 234 -3.50 -0.62 -20.91
N ILE A 235 -2.28 -1.13 -20.76
CA ILE A 235 -1.25 -1.32 -21.78
C ILE A 235 -1.58 -2.54 -22.65
N ASN A 236 -2.71 -2.44 -23.37
CA ASN A 236 -3.05 -3.34 -24.46
C ASN A 236 -2.20 -3.00 -25.71
N PRO A 237 -2.27 -3.78 -26.81
CA PRO A 237 -1.38 -3.56 -27.96
C PRO A 237 -1.39 -2.14 -28.54
N GLU A 238 -2.55 -1.46 -28.59
CA GLU A 238 -2.62 -0.09 -29.11
C GLU A 238 -1.98 0.92 -28.14
N ASN A 239 -2.33 0.87 -26.85
CA ASN A 239 -1.70 1.74 -25.85
C ASN A 239 -0.20 1.45 -25.72
N HIS A 240 0.21 0.19 -25.83
CA HIS A 240 1.62 -0.21 -25.81
C HIS A 240 2.39 0.48 -26.94
N PHE A 241 1.88 0.39 -28.18
CA PHE A 241 2.46 1.09 -29.32
C PHE A 241 2.55 2.62 -29.12
N LEU A 242 1.45 3.25 -28.66
CA LEU A 242 1.39 4.70 -28.45
C LEU A 242 2.37 5.15 -27.36
N VAL A 243 2.43 4.43 -26.25
CA VAL A 243 3.33 4.74 -25.13
C VAL A 243 4.78 4.45 -25.51
N GLN A 244 5.07 3.36 -26.21
CA GLN A 244 6.42 3.05 -26.69
C GLN A 244 6.94 4.14 -27.63
N SER A 245 6.12 4.57 -28.59
CA SER A 245 6.45 5.64 -29.52
C SER A 245 6.59 6.99 -28.81
N GLY A 246 5.72 7.28 -27.83
CA GLY A 246 5.77 8.50 -27.03
C GLY A 246 6.94 8.56 -26.06
N LEU A 247 7.35 7.43 -25.47
CA LEU A 247 8.57 7.34 -24.67
C LEU A 247 9.79 7.73 -25.49
N GLU A 248 9.95 7.21 -26.71
CA GLU A 248 11.05 7.61 -27.59
C GLU A 248 11.04 9.11 -27.92
N LYS A 249 9.85 9.73 -28.03
CA LYS A 249 9.72 11.19 -28.15
C LYS A 249 10.12 11.92 -26.88
N LEU A 250 9.75 11.41 -25.70
CA LEU A 250 10.11 12.01 -24.41
C LEU A 250 11.62 11.97 -24.15
N LYS A 251 12.30 10.86 -24.50
CA LYS A 251 13.78 10.75 -24.37
C LYS A 251 14.50 11.85 -25.16
N ARG A 252 13.90 12.28 -26.28
CA ARG A 252 14.41 13.32 -27.18
C ARG A 252 13.55 14.58 -27.15
N SER A 253 12.87 14.84 -26.03
CA SER A 253 11.86 15.88 -25.96
C SER A 253 12.43 17.25 -26.34
N GLU A 254 11.70 18.00 -27.15
CA GLU A 254 12.02 19.40 -27.46
C GLU A 254 11.40 20.37 -26.45
N ARG A 255 10.43 19.90 -25.65
CA ARG A 255 9.70 20.73 -24.68
C ARG A 255 10.63 21.19 -23.56
N LEU A 256 10.82 22.50 -23.46
CA LEU A 256 11.73 23.09 -22.48
C LEU A 256 11.34 22.76 -21.04
N LEU A 257 10.04 22.72 -20.74
CA LEU A 257 9.56 22.36 -19.40
C LEU A 257 9.94 20.93 -19.01
N LEU A 258 9.83 19.96 -19.92
CA LEU A 258 10.22 18.57 -19.62
C LEU A 258 11.73 18.44 -19.40
N LYS A 259 12.55 19.16 -20.18
CA LYS A 259 14.00 19.20 -19.96
C LYS A 259 14.35 19.72 -18.57
N GLU A 260 13.71 20.79 -18.13
CA GLU A 260 13.93 21.36 -16.80
C GLU A 260 13.41 20.42 -15.68
N ILE A 261 12.30 19.72 -15.89
CA ILE A 261 11.82 18.67 -14.98
C ILE A 261 12.85 17.53 -14.86
N PHE A 262 13.43 17.07 -15.98
CA PHE A 262 14.45 16.01 -15.95
C PHE A 262 15.68 16.43 -15.15
N ILE A 263 16.10 17.69 -15.26
CA ILE A 263 17.22 18.25 -14.46
C ILE A 263 16.87 18.25 -12.97
N ILE A 264 15.71 18.78 -12.58
CA ILE A 264 15.28 18.85 -11.17
C ILE A 264 15.13 17.45 -10.55
N LYS A 265 14.69 16.49 -11.35
CA LYS A 265 14.47 15.10 -10.91
C LYS A 265 15.67 14.18 -11.11
N GLU A 266 16.79 14.71 -11.60
CA GLU A 266 18.00 13.94 -11.90
C GLU A 266 17.70 12.72 -12.81
N ILE A 267 16.76 12.87 -13.74
CA ILE A 267 16.36 11.82 -14.67
C ILE A 267 17.29 11.86 -15.87
N ASN A 268 17.94 10.73 -16.18
CA ASN A 268 18.62 10.55 -17.46
C ASN A 268 17.57 10.27 -18.56
N PRO A 269 17.41 11.15 -19.58
CA PRO A 269 16.42 10.95 -20.63
C PRO A 269 16.59 9.63 -21.38
N ASP A 270 17.81 9.14 -21.60
CA ASP A 270 18.05 7.89 -22.35
C ASP A 270 17.46 6.65 -21.67
N LEU A 271 17.23 6.75 -20.35
CA LEU A 271 16.73 5.67 -19.50
C LEU A 271 15.29 5.91 -19.03
N LEU A 272 14.63 6.94 -19.58
CA LEU A 272 13.24 7.23 -19.25
C LEU A 272 12.35 6.02 -19.56
N ASN A 273 11.47 5.71 -18.60
CA ASN A 273 10.51 4.60 -18.67
C ASN A 273 9.21 4.98 -17.94
N GLU A 274 8.24 4.06 -17.92
CA GLU A 274 6.94 4.25 -17.28
C GLU A 274 7.03 4.55 -15.77
N THR A 275 8.06 4.03 -15.09
CA THR A 275 8.28 4.27 -13.67
C THR A 275 8.67 5.73 -13.41
N HIS A 276 9.55 6.30 -14.24
CA HIS A 276 9.91 7.72 -14.14
C HIS A 276 8.70 8.63 -14.36
N ILE A 277 7.82 8.29 -15.32
CA ILE A 277 6.58 9.04 -15.55
C ILE A 277 5.66 8.91 -14.33
N SER A 278 5.39 7.70 -13.87
CA SER A 278 4.45 7.42 -12.78
C SER A 278 4.87 8.02 -11.43
N PHE A 279 6.16 7.98 -11.10
CA PHE A 279 6.66 8.31 -9.77
C PHE A 279 7.46 9.62 -9.68
N SER A 280 7.89 10.20 -10.80
CA SER A 280 8.67 11.45 -10.80
C SER A 280 7.99 12.60 -11.54
N ILE A 281 7.38 12.37 -12.71
CA ILE A 281 6.83 13.43 -13.57
C ILE A 281 5.33 13.65 -13.30
N ALA A 282 4.50 12.61 -13.41
CA ALA A 282 3.06 12.70 -13.17
C ALA A 282 2.71 13.24 -11.77
N PRO A 283 3.46 12.93 -10.69
CA PRO A 283 3.20 13.52 -9.38
C PRO A 283 3.36 15.05 -9.31
N LEU A 284 4.22 15.64 -10.14
CA LEU A 284 4.38 17.10 -10.23
C LEU A 284 3.14 17.76 -10.82
N LEU A 285 2.68 17.25 -11.97
CA LEU A 285 1.51 17.77 -12.69
C LEU A 285 0.21 17.53 -11.90
N ASN A 286 0.11 16.37 -11.25
CA ASN A 286 -0.99 16.09 -10.32
C ASN A 286 -0.98 17.02 -9.11
N ALA A 287 0.19 17.45 -8.61
CA ALA A 287 0.24 18.38 -7.50
C ALA A 287 -0.31 19.75 -7.89
N LEU A 288 -0.05 20.21 -9.12
CA LEU A 288 -0.65 21.41 -9.68
C LEU A 288 -2.18 21.32 -9.67
N GLY A 289 -2.76 20.29 -10.30
CA GLY A 289 -4.22 20.11 -10.34
C GLY A 289 -4.90 19.84 -8.99
N ARG A 290 -4.12 19.55 -7.93
CA ARG A 290 -4.64 19.32 -6.56
C ARG A 290 -4.57 20.53 -5.67
N LEU A 291 -3.61 21.42 -5.88
CA LEU A 291 -3.29 22.50 -4.96
C LEU A 291 -3.38 23.90 -5.59
N ASP A 292 -3.51 24.00 -6.91
CA ASP A 292 -3.52 25.27 -7.62
C ASP A 292 -4.36 25.19 -8.92
N ASP A 293 -4.34 26.26 -9.70
CA ASP A 293 -4.95 26.36 -11.02
C ASP A 293 -4.08 25.74 -12.12
N ALA A 294 -4.60 24.66 -12.73
CA ALA A 294 -3.91 23.92 -13.79
C ALA A 294 -3.96 24.60 -15.17
N ASN A 295 -4.75 25.65 -15.40
CA ASN A 295 -4.86 26.31 -16.72
C ASN A 295 -3.49 26.77 -17.26
N SER A 296 -2.62 27.27 -16.39
CA SER A 296 -1.29 27.78 -16.76
C SER A 296 -0.37 26.71 -17.37
N VAL A 297 -0.63 25.42 -17.10
CA VAL A 297 0.20 24.32 -17.60
C VAL A 297 0.28 24.33 -19.13
N VAL A 298 -0.79 24.75 -19.82
CA VAL A 298 -0.88 24.70 -21.27
C VAL A 298 0.17 25.58 -21.94
N GLU A 299 0.24 26.86 -21.58
CA GLU A 299 1.24 27.76 -22.16
C GLU A 299 2.67 27.42 -21.71
N HIS A 300 2.84 26.91 -20.48
CA HIS A 300 4.16 26.53 -19.99
C HIS A 300 4.70 25.24 -20.65
N PHE A 301 3.83 24.30 -21.03
CA PHE A 301 4.22 23.11 -21.78
C PHE A 301 4.57 23.42 -23.25
N LEU A 302 3.99 24.48 -23.79
CA LEU A 302 4.15 24.94 -25.18
C LEU A 302 5.11 26.14 -25.31
N THR A 303 5.84 26.48 -24.24
CA THR A 303 6.72 27.65 -24.26
C THR A 303 8.06 27.36 -24.92
N ASP A 304 8.53 28.33 -25.71
CA ASP A 304 9.91 28.38 -26.23
C ASP A 304 10.85 29.23 -25.35
N ASP A 305 10.37 29.70 -24.20
CA ASP A 305 11.14 30.51 -23.24
C ASP A 305 11.69 29.63 -22.11
N LEU A 306 13.02 29.41 -22.14
CA LEU A 306 13.72 28.59 -21.16
C LEU A 306 13.58 29.13 -19.73
N GLN A 307 13.54 30.45 -19.53
CA GLN A 307 13.39 31.03 -18.20
C GLN A 307 12.00 30.75 -17.64
N LYS A 308 10.96 30.92 -18.46
CA LYS A 308 9.57 30.56 -18.06
C LYS A 308 9.46 29.08 -17.72
N ALA A 309 10.04 28.21 -18.55
CA ALA A 309 10.05 26.77 -18.32
C ALA A 309 10.74 26.42 -16.99
N ARG A 310 11.92 26.99 -16.71
CA ARG A 310 12.68 26.76 -15.48
C ARG A 310 11.92 27.24 -14.23
N ILE A 311 11.35 28.44 -14.28
CA ILE A 311 10.57 28.99 -13.16
C ILE A 311 9.38 28.07 -12.88
N PHE A 312 8.65 27.68 -13.92
CA PHE A 312 7.47 26.83 -13.76
C PHE A 312 7.82 25.42 -13.27
N ALA A 313 8.92 24.83 -13.73
CA ALA A 313 9.40 23.54 -13.22
C ALA A 313 9.68 23.57 -11.71
N ASN A 314 10.24 24.68 -11.19
CA ASN A 314 10.44 24.89 -9.76
C ASN A 314 9.12 25.09 -9.00
N ILE A 315 8.14 25.79 -9.60
CA ILE A 315 6.79 25.92 -9.03
C ILE A 315 6.14 24.54 -8.88
N LEU A 316 6.20 23.70 -9.92
CA LEU A 316 5.68 22.34 -9.88
C LEU A 316 6.32 21.52 -8.77
N GLU A 317 7.66 21.62 -8.60
CA GLU A 317 8.33 20.89 -7.52
C GLU A 317 7.94 21.39 -6.13
N ASN A 318 7.83 22.71 -5.94
CA ASN A 318 7.37 23.28 -4.67
C ASN A 318 5.95 22.81 -4.33
N LEU A 319 5.04 22.85 -5.30
CA LEU A 319 3.68 22.34 -5.14
C LEU A 319 3.67 20.85 -4.77
N ASN A 320 4.53 20.06 -5.38
CA ASN A 320 4.66 18.64 -5.06
C ASN A 320 5.20 18.40 -3.64
N GLU A 321 6.20 19.14 -3.19
CA GLU A 321 6.71 19.06 -1.82
C GLU A 321 5.66 19.52 -0.80
N LYS A 322 4.95 20.62 -1.07
CA LYS A 322 3.80 21.07 -0.26
C LYS A 322 2.72 20.01 -0.17
N ARG A 323 2.38 19.37 -1.30
CA ARG A 323 1.40 18.27 -1.35
C ARG A 323 1.83 17.10 -0.47
N LYS A 324 3.11 16.71 -0.51
CA LYS A 324 3.64 15.62 0.34
C LYS A 324 3.54 15.98 1.83
N LEU A 325 3.93 17.20 2.20
CA LEU A 325 3.87 17.69 3.59
C LEU A 325 2.42 17.66 4.12
N ILE A 326 1.46 18.20 3.36
CA ILE A 326 0.04 18.19 3.77
C ILE A 326 -0.47 16.74 3.89
N THR A 327 -0.07 15.86 2.96
CA THR A 327 -0.44 14.44 3.00
C THR A 327 0.07 13.79 4.30
N GLU A 328 1.35 13.99 4.64
CA GLU A 328 1.97 13.47 5.86
C GLU A 328 1.25 13.95 7.12
N GLN A 329 1.00 15.27 7.23
CA GLN A 329 0.29 15.86 8.37
C GLN A 329 -1.11 15.28 8.57
N ILE A 330 -1.87 15.10 7.47
CA ILE A 330 -3.23 14.53 7.55
C ILE A 330 -3.17 13.04 7.88
N THR A 331 -2.20 12.29 7.33
CA THR A 331 -2.00 10.88 7.67
C THR A 331 -1.69 10.72 9.17
N GLU A 332 -0.77 11.50 9.72
CA GLU A 332 -0.44 11.48 11.15
C GLU A 332 -1.65 11.83 12.02
N ALA A 333 -2.42 12.86 11.66
CA ALA A 333 -3.64 13.24 12.37
C ALA A 333 -4.70 12.12 12.33
N ALA A 334 -4.91 11.50 11.15
CA ALA A 334 -5.84 10.38 10.99
C ALA A 334 -5.43 9.16 11.82
N LEU A 335 -4.14 8.82 11.84
CA LEU A 335 -3.62 7.74 12.68
C LEU A 335 -3.80 8.04 14.18
N ALA A 336 -3.60 9.28 14.60
CA ALA A 336 -3.80 9.68 16.00
C ALA A 336 -5.28 9.60 16.42
N ILE A 337 -6.23 9.88 15.52
CA ILE A 337 -7.67 9.68 15.77
C ILE A 337 -7.96 8.19 15.97
N LEU A 338 -7.48 7.35 15.05
CA LEU A 338 -7.69 5.90 15.10
C LEU A 338 -7.06 5.23 16.34
N GLN A 339 -5.95 5.75 16.85
CA GLN A 339 -5.31 5.24 18.07
C GLN A 339 -6.07 5.60 19.36
N ARG A 340 -6.86 6.69 19.34
CA ARG A 340 -7.61 7.17 20.51
C ARG A 340 -9.03 6.62 20.59
N ASP A 341 -9.59 6.23 19.46
CA ASP A 341 -10.99 5.80 19.34
C ASP A 341 -11.09 4.32 18.93
N GLU A 342 -11.22 3.45 19.92
CA GLU A 342 -11.39 2.00 19.71
C GLU A 342 -12.65 1.67 18.89
N LEU A 343 -13.69 2.51 18.90
CA LEU A 343 -14.92 2.27 18.15
C LEU A 343 -14.69 2.44 16.65
N GLU A 344 -13.95 3.48 16.25
CA GLU A 344 -13.55 3.73 14.86
C GLU A 344 -12.56 2.66 14.38
N GLN A 345 -11.62 2.24 15.22
CA GLN A 345 -10.65 1.20 14.86
C GLN A 345 -11.31 -0.17 14.59
N ASN A 346 -12.36 -0.50 15.33
CA ASN A 346 -13.07 -1.77 15.25
C ASN A 346 -14.14 -1.83 14.13
N GLN A 347 -14.44 -0.72 13.44
CA GLN A 347 -15.32 -0.76 12.28
C GLN A 347 -14.66 -1.46 11.07
N GLU A 348 -15.48 -2.00 10.17
CA GLU A 348 -15.01 -2.61 8.91
C GLU A 348 -14.59 -1.57 7.88
N ALA A 349 -15.07 -0.33 7.98
CA ALA A 349 -14.62 0.80 7.19
C ALA A 349 -14.22 1.99 8.06
N ILE A 350 -13.21 2.72 7.60
CA ILE A 350 -12.69 3.92 8.26
C ILE A 350 -13.42 5.13 7.67
N VAL A 351 -14.08 5.94 8.49
CA VAL A 351 -14.72 7.19 8.04
C VAL A 351 -14.33 8.33 8.95
N LEU A 352 -13.42 9.19 8.52
CA LEU A 352 -12.91 10.29 9.34
C LEU A 352 -13.26 11.65 8.74
N HIS A 353 -13.42 12.64 9.62
CA HIS A 353 -13.68 14.03 9.25
C HIS A 353 -12.82 14.98 10.08
N HIS A 354 -12.30 16.03 9.43
CA HIS A 354 -11.71 17.17 10.11
C HIS A 354 -11.85 18.43 9.24
N SER A 355 -12.18 19.58 9.83
CA SER A 355 -12.44 20.83 9.08
C SER A 355 -11.23 21.33 8.29
N ASP A 356 -10.04 21.15 8.84
CA ASP A 356 -8.81 21.77 8.32
C ASP A 356 -8.07 20.89 7.30
N TRP A 357 -8.62 19.73 6.95
CA TRP A 357 -7.97 18.85 5.98
C TRP A 357 -8.11 19.39 4.56
N HIS A 358 -7.03 19.40 3.79
CA HIS A 358 -7.09 19.91 2.42
C HIS A 358 -7.80 18.90 1.48
N PRO A 359 -8.87 19.29 0.77
CA PRO A 359 -9.67 18.36 -0.05
C PRO A 359 -8.86 17.69 -1.16
N GLY A 360 -7.97 18.44 -1.84
CA GLY A 360 -7.09 17.93 -2.90
C GLY A 360 -6.19 16.73 -2.55
N VAL A 361 -5.95 16.44 -1.26
CA VAL A 361 -5.10 15.31 -0.82
C VAL A 361 -5.84 14.19 -0.10
N LEU A 362 -7.13 14.36 0.23
CA LEU A 362 -7.91 13.36 0.99
C LEU A 362 -7.88 11.98 0.30
N GLY A 363 -7.99 11.94 -1.02
CA GLY A 363 -7.94 10.68 -1.77
C GLY A 363 -6.60 9.95 -1.66
N ILE A 364 -5.49 10.68 -1.47
CA ILE A 364 -4.14 10.08 -1.31
C ILE A 364 -4.03 9.48 0.09
N VAL A 365 -4.43 10.22 1.11
CA VAL A 365 -4.39 9.74 2.50
C VAL A 365 -5.34 8.55 2.68
N ALA A 366 -6.53 8.58 2.08
CA ALA A 366 -7.47 7.45 2.10
C ALA A 366 -6.83 6.18 1.51
N SER A 367 -6.10 6.29 0.39
CA SER A 367 -5.35 5.16 -0.19
C SER A 367 -4.25 4.65 0.74
N GLN A 368 -3.53 5.53 1.45
CA GLN A 368 -2.51 5.10 2.42
C GLN A 368 -3.14 4.36 3.61
N LEU A 369 -4.28 4.82 4.11
CA LEU A 369 -4.99 4.14 5.20
C LEU A 369 -5.56 2.80 4.74
N VAL A 370 -6.06 2.70 3.49
CA VAL A 370 -6.41 1.42 2.87
C VAL A 370 -5.20 0.47 2.83
N GLU A 371 -4.01 0.95 2.46
CA GLU A 371 -2.79 0.13 2.44
C GLU A 371 -2.43 -0.40 3.83
N ILE A 372 -2.52 0.46 4.85
CA ILE A 372 -2.13 0.16 6.25
C ILE A 372 -3.14 -0.77 6.92
N PHE A 373 -4.43 -0.44 6.84
CA PHE A 373 -5.48 -1.11 7.60
C PHE A 373 -6.21 -2.19 6.81
N LYS A 374 -6.05 -2.24 5.48
CA LYS A 374 -6.77 -3.15 4.57
C LYS A 374 -8.29 -3.03 4.71
N LYS A 375 -8.78 -1.80 4.96
CA LYS A 375 -10.19 -1.45 5.13
C LYS A 375 -10.60 -0.34 4.17
N PRO A 376 -11.82 -0.37 3.58
CA PRO A 376 -12.38 0.77 2.86
C PRO A 376 -12.30 2.04 3.72
N THR A 377 -11.89 3.15 3.12
CA THR A 377 -11.62 4.40 3.84
C THR A 377 -12.28 5.58 3.16
N ILE A 378 -12.96 6.42 3.93
CA ILE A 378 -13.52 7.71 3.52
C ILE A 378 -12.93 8.80 4.41
N LEU A 379 -12.36 9.85 3.79
CA LEU A 379 -11.91 11.05 4.49
C LEU A 379 -12.70 12.26 4.02
N LEU A 380 -13.11 13.09 4.98
CA LEU A 380 -14.00 14.24 4.79
C LEU A 380 -13.38 15.51 5.35
N SER A 381 -13.64 16.63 4.68
CA SER A 381 -13.25 17.97 5.11
C SER A 381 -14.37 18.98 4.91
N GLY A 382 -14.31 20.06 5.70
CA GLY A 382 -15.25 21.16 5.68
C GLY A 382 -15.75 21.53 7.08
N PHE A 383 -16.16 22.79 7.25
CA PHE A 383 -16.74 23.28 8.49
C PHE A 383 -18.13 22.68 8.73
N GLN A 384 -18.52 22.59 10.01
CA GLN A 384 -19.75 21.90 10.44
C GLN A 384 -21.04 22.58 9.97
N ASP A 385 -20.99 23.89 9.70
CA ASP A 385 -22.09 24.69 9.18
C ASP A 385 -22.24 24.61 7.65
N GLN A 386 -21.34 23.90 6.97
CA GLN A 386 -21.28 23.79 5.52
C GLN A 386 -21.44 22.36 5.03
N VAL A 387 -21.58 22.22 3.72
CA VAL A 387 -21.46 20.93 3.04
C VAL A 387 -20.01 20.47 3.15
N ILE A 388 -19.80 19.33 3.80
CA ILE A 388 -18.50 18.67 3.88
C ILE A 388 -18.29 17.81 2.63
N ARG A 389 -17.05 17.75 2.14
CA ARG A 389 -16.66 17.02 0.94
C ARG A 389 -15.58 16.00 1.27
N GLY A 390 -15.58 14.87 0.57
CA GLY A 390 -14.64 13.80 0.87
C GLY A 390 -14.29 12.92 -0.31
N SER A 391 -13.27 12.11 -0.06
CA SER A 391 -12.76 11.09 -0.99
C SER A 391 -12.81 9.72 -0.33
N ALA A 392 -13.26 8.73 -1.09
CA ALA A 392 -13.42 7.35 -0.69
C ALA A 392 -12.47 6.45 -1.48
N ARG A 393 -11.90 5.43 -0.83
CA ARG A 393 -11.03 4.41 -1.43
C ARG A 393 -11.41 3.03 -0.89
N SER A 394 -11.45 2.03 -1.77
CA SER A 394 -11.86 0.67 -1.45
C SER A 394 -10.69 -0.31 -1.38
N VAL A 395 -10.99 -1.55 -1.00
CA VAL A 395 -10.13 -2.73 -1.13
C VAL A 395 -10.72 -3.70 -2.14
N ASP A 396 -9.90 -4.59 -2.68
CA ASP A 396 -10.34 -5.59 -3.65
C ASP A 396 -11.54 -6.40 -3.13
N GLY A 397 -12.52 -6.60 -4.00
CA GLY A 397 -13.76 -7.31 -3.68
C GLY A 397 -14.79 -6.49 -2.89
N ILE A 398 -14.54 -5.21 -2.62
CA ILE A 398 -15.53 -4.29 -2.06
C ILE A 398 -15.80 -3.17 -3.08
N ASN A 399 -17.05 -3.03 -3.48
CA ASN A 399 -17.50 -1.92 -4.33
C ASN A 399 -17.96 -0.76 -3.45
N ILE A 400 -17.09 0.24 -3.29
CA ILE A 400 -17.34 1.40 -2.42
C ILE A 400 -18.41 2.32 -2.98
N PHE A 401 -18.51 2.43 -4.31
CA PHE A 401 -19.55 3.23 -4.96
C PHE A 401 -20.94 2.67 -4.66
N GLU A 402 -21.11 1.35 -4.74
CA GLU A 402 -22.36 0.69 -4.38
C GLU A 402 -22.71 0.89 -2.90
N ALA A 403 -21.72 0.78 -2.01
CA ALA A 403 -21.93 1.03 -0.59
C ALA A 403 -22.35 2.49 -0.30
N ILE A 404 -21.76 3.46 -1.01
CA ILE A 404 -22.13 4.87 -0.94
C ILE A 404 -23.55 5.08 -1.51
N ARG A 405 -23.88 4.43 -2.62
CA ARG A 405 -25.19 4.53 -3.29
C ARG A 405 -26.34 4.08 -2.39
N GLU A 406 -26.15 3.02 -1.60
CA GLU A 406 -27.14 2.58 -0.60
C GLU A 406 -27.43 3.65 0.47
N SER A 407 -26.51 4.62 0.66
CA SER A 407 -26.65 5.75 1.60
C SER A 407 -26.90 7.10 0.90
N SER A 408 -27.29 7.09 -0.38
CA SER A 408 -27.41 8.29 -1.25
C SER A 408 -28.35 9.37 -0.71
N GLN A 409 -29.40 9.00 0.03
CA GLN A 409 -30.37 9.94 0.62
C GLN A 409 -29.74 10.94 1.62
N MET A 410 -28.54 10.67 2.12
CA MET A 410 -27.81 11.54 3.07
C MET A 410 -26.81 12.45 2.36
N LEU A 411 -26.58 12.23 1.06
CA LEU A 411 -25.54 12.88 0.28
C LEU A 411 -26.14 14.02 -0.55
N THR A 412 -25.45 15.16 -0.59
CA THR A 412 -25.79 16.25 -1.51
C THR A 412 -25.30 15.96 -2.93
N GLN A 413 -24.17 15.25 -3.05
CA GLN A 413 -23.61 14.83 -4.33
C GLN A 413 -22.69 13.62 -4.08
N TYR A 414 -22.68 12.65 -5.00
CA TYR A 414 -21.71 11.56 -5.01
C TYR A 414 -21.46 11.09 -6.44
N GLY A 415 -20.31 10.47 -6.68
CA GLY A 415 -19.92 9.91 -7.97
C GLY A 415 -18.62 9.12 -7.87
N GLY A 416 -18.39 8.19 -8.78
CA GLY A 416 -17.16 7.40 -8.82
C GLY A 416 -17.34 5.98 -9.38
N HIS A 417 -16.44 5.10 -8.97
CA HIS A 417 -16.32 3.71 -9.41
C HIS A 417 -16.10 2.76 -8.22
N ALA A 418 -16.00 1.46 -8.50
CA ALA A 418 -15.91 0.43 -7.47
C ALA A 418 -14.78 0.63 -6.45
N MET A 419 -13.63 1.19 -6.86
CA MET A 419 -12.46 1.37 -6.00
C MET A 419 -12.27 2.79 -5.45
N ALA A 420 -12.98 3.78 -5.97
CA ALA A 420 -12.82 5.18 -5.60
C ALA A 420 -14.08 5.99 -5.85
N ALA A 421 -14.43 6.89 -4.94
CA ALA A 421 -15.55 7.80 -5.12
C ALA A 421 -15.31 9.16 -4.46
N GLY A 422 -16.02 10.19 -4.93
CA GLY A 422 -16.16 11.48 -4.29
C GLY A 422 -17.54 11.61 -3.68
N ILE A 423 -17.64 12.19 -2.48
CA ILE A 423 -18.92 12.43 -1.80
C ILE A 423 -19.00 13.83 -1.22
N SER A 424 -20.22 14.31 -1.04
CA SER A 424 -20.53 15.50 -0.27
C SER A 424 -21.82 15.30 0.50
N LEU A 425 -21.89 15.85 1.70
CA LEU A 425 -23.04 15.77 2.60
C LEU A 425 -23.04 16.94 3.58
N ARG A 426 -24.18 17.17 4.23
CA ARG A 426 -24.22 18.07 5.39
C ARG A 426 -23.58 17.40 6.60
N TYR A 427 -22.95 18.19 7.46
CA TYR A 427 -22.26 17.67 8.65
C TYR A 427 -23.20 16.91 9.61
N ASP A 428 -24.44 17.38 9.77
CA ASP A 428 -25.45 16.74 10.63
C ASP A 428 -25.87 15.33 10.14
N ALA A 429 -25.71 15.04 8.86
CA ALA A 429 -25.97 13.71 8.29
C ALA A 429 -24.81 12.72 8.49
N LEU A 430 -23.62 13.19 8.92
CA LEU A 430 -22.40 12.37 8.98
C LEU A 430 -22.54 11.15 9.90
N ALA A 431 -23.09 11.32 11.09
CA ALA A 431 -23.22 10.22 12.05
C ALA A 431 -24.12 9.10 11.50
N LEU A 432 -25.23 9.46 10.84
CA LEU A 432 -26.13 8.49 10.24
C LEU A 432 -25.49 7.82 9.01
N PHE A 433 -24.79 8.60 8.18
CA PHE A 433 -24.05 8.10 7.03
C PHE A 433 -23.00 7.06 7.44
N LYS A 434 -22.19 7.34 8.46
CA LYS A 434 -21.19 6.40 9.00
C LYS A 434 -21.81 5.04 9.34
N LYS A 435 -23.00 5.06 9.97
CA LYS A 435 -23.69 3.85 10.40
C LYS A 435 -24.20 3.03 9.21
N GLU A 436 -24.93 3.65 8.29
CA GLU A 436 -25.50 2.92 7.14
C GLU A 436 -24.41 2.46 6.16
N PHE A 437 -23.37 3.27 5.95
CA PHE A 437 -22.22 2.90 5.13
C PHE A 437 -21.49 1.69 5.69
N ASN A 438 -21.17 1.66 7.00
CA ASN A 438 -20.51 0.51 7.62
C ASN A 438 -21.35 -0.78 7.51
N LYS A 439 -22.68 -0.67 7.64
CA LYS A 439 -23.58 -1.81 7.46
C LYS A 439 -23.55 -2.36 6.03
N SER A 440 -23.48 -1.49 5.02
CA SER A 440 -23.32 -1.91 3.63
C SER A 440 -22.00 -2.64 3.40
N ILE A 441 -20.89 -2.11 3.95
CA ILE A 441 -19.56 -2.73 3.86
C ILE A 441 -19.55 -4.12 4.53
N GLN A 442 -20.12 -4.26 5.74
CA GLN A 442 -20.23 -5.55 6.43
C GLN A 442 -20.96 -6.61 5.58
N LYS A 443 -22.05 -6.22 4.90
CA LYS A 443 -22.79 -7.10 3.99
C LYS A 443 -21.93 -7.57 2.82
N GLN A 444 -21.09 -6.70 2.25
CA GLN A 444 -20.17 -7.08 1.18
C GLN A 444 -19.07 -8.05 1.67
N ILE A 445 -18.51 -7.80 2.87
CA ILE A 445 -17.46 -8.64 3.46
C ILE A 445 -17.97 -10.06 3.74
N GLN A 446 -19.17 -10.22 4.33
CA GLN A 446 -19.74 -11.53 4.66
C GLN A 446 -19.93 -12.44 3.44
N ASN A 447 -20.12 -11.85 2.25
CA ASN A 447 -20.29 -12.58 0.99
C ASN A 447 -18.96 -12.98 0.33
N LYS A 448 -17.80 -12.63 0.93
CA LYS A 448 -16.48 -12.84 0.34
C LYS A 448 -15.77 -14.07 0.91
N LYS A 449 -15.35 -14.99 0.03
CA LYS A 449 -14.22 -15.88 0.29
C LYS A 449 -12.93 -15.10 -0.01
N ILE A 450 -12.13 -14.80 1.01
CA ILE A 450 -10.83 -14.16 0.81
C ILE A 450 -9.82 -15.28 0.55
N SER A 451 -9.40 -15.47 -0.71
CA SER A 451 -8.14 -16.14 -1.01
C SER A 451 -7.01 -15.11 -1.02
N GLN A 452 -5.94 -15.38 -0.27
CA GLN A 452 -4.70 -14.60 -0.30
C GLN A 452 -3.66 -15.40 -1.09
N GLU A 453 -3.89 -15.56 -2.39
CA GLU A 453 -2.94 -16.18 -3.29
C GLU A 453 -2.21 -15.08 -4.10
N ILE A 454 -0.88 -15.13 -4.14
CA ILE A 454 -0.07 -14.31 -5.05
C ILE A 454 0.44 -15.19 -6.18
N LEU A 455 0.05 -14.85 -7.41
CA LEU A 455 0.57 -15.50 -8.61
C LEU A 455 1.91 -14.90 -9.02
N VAL A 456 2.94 -15.74 -9.13
CA VAL A 456 4.27 -15.36 -9.62
C VAL A 456 4.49 -15.89 -11.04
N ASP A 457 5.24 -15.18 -11.88
CA ASP A 457 5.61 -15.65 -13.22
C ASP A 457 6.46 -16.92 -13.14
N GLY A 458 7.28 -17.06 -12.09
CA GLY A 458 7.94 -18.33 -11.76
C GLY A 458 8.97 -18.22 -10.64
N PHE A 459 9.63 -19.35 -10.40
CA PHE A 459 10.74 -19.43 -9.45
C PHE A 459 12.09 -19.29 -10.18
N LEU A 460 12.99 -18.52 -9.59
CA LEU A 460 14.35 -18.30 -10.08
C LEU A 460 15.35 -18.46 -8.94
N GLU A 461 16.53 -18.99 -9.27
CA GLU A 461 17.71 -18.94 -8.40
C GLU A 461 18.40 -17.57 -8.53
N LEU A 462 19.21 -17.17 -7.53
CA LEU A 462 19.84 -15.84 -7.55
C LEU A 462 20.87 -15.70 -8.68
N ASP A 463 21.49 -16.80 -9.13
CA ASP A 463 22.47 -16.82 -10.21
C ASP A 463 21.89 -16.45 -11.59
N GLN A 464 20.58 -16.63 -11.75
CA GLN A 464 19.84 -16.30 -12.97
C GLN A 464 19.51 -14.81 -13.05
N LEU A 465 19.62 -14.08 -11.92
CA LEU A 465 19.29 -12.66 -11.82
C LEU A 465 20.51 -11.81 -12.15
N ASN A 466 20.56 -11.33 -13.39
CA ASN A 466 21.58 -10.39 -13.85
C ASN A 466 20.97 -9.33 -14.79
N ILE A 467 21.77 -8.35 -15.18
CA ILE A 467 21.31 -7.24 -16.02
C ILE A 467 20.85 -7.70 -17.41
N ASP A 468 21.49 -8.72 -17.99
CA ASP A 468 21.12 -9.26 -19.29
C ASP A 468 19.76 -9.95 -19.24
N PHE A 469 19.47 -10.67 -18.15
CA PHE A 469 18.15 -11.24 -17.90
C PHE A 469 17.07 -10.15 -17.86
N VAL A 470 17.31 -9.07 -17.12
CA VAL A 470 16.37 -7.93 -17.07
C VAL A 470 16.21 -7.25 -18.43
N ASN A 471 17.29 -7.08 -19.18
CA ASN A 471 17.23 -6.51 -20.54
C ASN A 471 16.39 -7.39 -21.48
N GLN A 472 16.47 -8.71 -21.37
CA GLN A 472 15.63 -9.63 -22.14
C GLN A 472 14.14 -9.49 -21.78
N LEU A 473 13.80 -9.29 -20.50
CA LEU A 473 12.41 -9.06 -20.09
C LEU A 473 11.89 -7.70 -20.58
N ASN A 474 12.74 -6.68 -20.51
CA ASN A 474 12.39 -5.29 -20.84
C ASN A 474 12.10 -5.06 -22.33
N ILE A 475 12.31 -6.03 -23.22
CA ILE A 475 11.84 -5.91 -24.61
C ILE A 475 10.32 -5.81 -24.68
N LEU A 476 9.61 -6.28 -23.65
CA LEU A 476 8.15 -6.21 -23.52
C LEU A 476 7.69 -4.89 -22.87
N ALA A 477 8.60 -4.06 -22.37
CA ALA A 477 8.26 -2.75 -21.84
C ALA A 477 7.69 -1.85 -22.95
N PRO A 478 6.84 -0.85 -22.63
CA PRO A 478 6.46 -0.40 -21.29
C PRO A 478 5.53 -1.37 -20.54
N PHE A 479 5.63 -1.36 -19.21
CA PHE A 479 4.78 -2.16 -18.33
C PHE A 479 3.64 -1.33 -17.70
N GLY A 480 2.56 -1.99 -17.29
CA GLY A 480 1.39 -1.36 -16.67
C GLY A 480 0.24 -2.35 -16.51
N PRO A 481 -0.98 -1.92 -16.12
CA PRO A 481 -2.15 -2.78 -16.20
C PRO A 481 -2.29 -3.35 -17.61
N GLY A 482 -2.71 -4.61 -17.78
CA GLY A 482 -2.73 -5.28 -19.09
C GLY A 482 -1.38 -5.87 -19.53
N ASN A 483 -0.24 -5.27 -19.15
CA ASN A 483 1.10 -5.83 -19.33
C ASN A 483 1.96 -5.62 -18.06
N PRO A 484 1.68 -6.33 -16.97
CA PRO A 484 2.29 -6.04 -15.67
C PRO A 484 3.79 -6.38 -15.64
N PRO A 485 4.62 -5.70 -14.85
CA PRO A 485 6.02 -6.08 -14.69
C PRO A 485 6.13 -7.51 -14.13
N PHE A 486 7.20 -8.21 -14.49
CA PHE A 486 7.42 -9.59 -14.05
C PHE A 486 7.63 -9.68 -12.53
N ILE A 487 7.03 -10.70 -11.93
CA ILE A 487 7.10 -11.03 -10.51
C ILE A 487 7.67 -12.44 -10.41
N PHE A 488 8.82 -12.58 -9.76
CA PHE A 488 9.44 -13.88 -9.51
C PHE A 488 9.52 -14.17 -8.02
N ALA A 489 9.78 -15.43 -7.69
CA ALA A 489 10.09 -15.84 -6.35
C ALA A 489 11.41 -16.62 -6.27
N THR A 490 12.12 -16.47 -5.17
CA THR A 490 13.27 -17.30 -4.81
C THR A 490 13.01 -17.84 -3.42
N ARG A 491 13.28 -19.14 -3.23
CA ARG A 491 13.09 -19.84 -1.96
C ARG A 491 14.42 -20.02 -1.24
N ASN A 492 14.35 -20.28 0.07
CA ASN A 492 15.49 -20.73 0.86
C ASN A 492 16.70 -19.77 0.84
N ILE A 493 16.46 -18.45 0.92
CA ILE A 493 17.54 -17.46 0.97
C ILE A 493 17.84 -17.03 2.41
N SER A 494 19.12 -16.76 2.67
CA SER A 494 19.60 -16.22 3.94
C SER A 494 19.76 -14.71 3.86
N ILE A 495 19.35 -13.99 4.92
CA ILE A 495 19.56 -12.54 5.03
C ILE A 495 20.88 -12.31 5.78
N ASN A 496 21.92 -11.89 5.07
CA ASN A 496 23.24 -11.65 5.69
C ASN A 496 23.30 -10.29 6.39
N LYS A 497 22.60 -9.28 5.85
CA LYS A 497 22.60 -7.91 6.37
C LYS A 497 21.31 -7.19 6.01
N SER A 498 20.78 -6.41 6.93
CA SER A 498 19.70 -5.46 6.69
C SER A 498 20.11 -4.05 7.12
N THR A 499 19.79 -3.06 6.30
CA THR A 499 20.09 -1.64 6.58
C THR A 499 18.93 -0.75 6.15
N THR A 500 18.52 0.19 7.00
CA THR A 500 17.48 1.17 6.64
C THR A 500 18.08 2.33 5.83
N PHE A 501 17.31 2.87 4.87
CA PHE A 501 17.73 3.99 4.02
C PHE A 501 16.57 4.92 3.65
N GLY A 502 16.91 6.05 3.01
CA GLY A 502 16.00 7.14 2.65
C GLY A 502 15.93 8.23 3.72
N LYS A 503 15.39 9.42 3.37
CA LYS A 503 15.31 10.58 4.28
C LYS A 503 14.61 10.24 5.60
N ALA A 504 13.52 9.48 5.54
CA ALA A 504 12.74 9.03 6.70
C ALA A 504 13.18 7.66 7.26
N ARG A 505 14.22 7.01 6.70
CA ARG A 505 14.67 5.64 7.05
C ARG A 505 13.58 4.56 6.99
N ASN A 506 12.56 4.75 6.15
CA ASN A 506 11.41 3.84 6.05
C ASN A 506 11.62 2.66 5.08
N HIS A 507 12.73 2.64 4.32
CA HIS A 507 13.03 1.57 3.37
C HIS A 507 14.15 0.68 3.89
N ILE A 508 14.18 -0.59 3.50
CA ILE A 508 15.24 -1.54 3.89
C ILE A 508 15.99 -1.98 2.65
N ARG A 509 17.33 -2.00 2.74
CA ARG A 509 18.19 -2.74 1.83
C ARG A 509 18.66 -4.01 2.51
N PHE A 510 18.42 -5.14 1.86
CA PHE A 510 18.94 -6.44 2.28
C PHE A 510 20.14 -6.80 1.44
N LYS A 511 21.10 -7.47 2.06
CA LYS A 511 22.06 -8.31 1.35
C LYS A 511 21.72 -9.76 1.66
N VAL A 512 21.41 -10.52 0.62
CA VAL A 512 20.99 -11.91 0.75
C VAL A 512 21.98 -12.84 0.07
N SER A 513 21.96 -14.12 0.45
CA SER A 513 22.65 -15.20 -0.24
C SER A 513 21.86 -16.49 -0.26
N ASP A 514 21.97 -17.23 -1.35
CA ASP A 514 21.42 -18.58 -1.49
C ASP A 514 22.42 -19.67 -1.08
N SER A 515 22.04 -20.94 -1.25
CA SER A 515 22.88 -22.11 -0.96
C SER A 515 24.14 -22.21 -1.83
N THR A 516 24.22 -21.45 -2.92
CA THR A 516 25.38 -21.39 -3.83
C THR A 516 26.37 -20.26 -3.46
N ASN A 517 26.11 -19.53 -2.36
CA ASN A 517 26.86 -18.35 -1.90
C ASN A 517 26.85 -17.16 -2.87
N ILE A 518 25.93 -17.11 -3.83
CA ILE A 518 25.73 -15.92 -4.65
C ILE A 518 25.00 -14.89 -3.81
N SER A 519 25.50 -13.65 -3.82
CA SER A 519 24.96 -12.58 -2.99
C SER A 519 24.47 -11.40 -3.80
N LEU A 520 23.25 -10.97 -3.51
CA LEU A 520 22.57 -9.86 -4.18
C LEU A 520 22.04 -8.86 -3.15
N ASP A 521 21.96 -7.60 -3.59
CA ASP A 521 21.29 -6.54 -2.84
C ASP A 521 19.82 -6.45 -3.27
N LEU A 522 18.92 -6.48 -2.29
CA LEU A 522 17.47 -6.32 -2.49
C LEU A 522 17.00 -5.02 -1.83
N LEU A 523 15.97 -4.39 -2.40
CA LEU A 523 15.32 -3.21 -1.84
C LEU A 523 13.88 -3.54 -1.43
N TRP A 524 13.50 -3.19 -0.21
CA TRP A 524 12.11 -3.27 0.25
C TRP A 524 11.61 -1.89 0.65
N TRP A 525 10.82 -1.29 -0.23
CA TRP A 525 10.22 0.01 0.02
C TRP A 525 9.19 -0.07 1.15
N LYS A 526 9.25 0.86 2.11
CA LYS A 526 8.38 0.88 3.30
C LYS A 526 8.52 -0.38 4.18
N GLY A 527 9.62 -1.13 4.04
CA GLY A 527 9.88 -2.35 4.80
C GLY A 527 10.31 -2.12 6.26
N ALA A 528 10.66 -0.89 6.67
CA ALA A 528 11.26 -0.63 7.99
C ALA A 528 10.39 -1.07 9.19
N ASN A 529 9.06 -1.09 9.01
CA ASN A 529 8.10 -1.49 10.03
C ASN A 529 7.61 -2.94 9.85
N LYS A 530 8.14 -3.69 8.87
CA LYS A 530 7.82 -5.11 8.66
C LYS A 530 8.81 -5.99 9.45
N SER A 531 8.30 -7.04 10.10
CA SER A 531 9.13 -8.04 10.76
C SER A 531 9.98 -8.78 9.74
N ILE A 532 11.30 -8.82 9.96
CA ILE A 532 12.23 -9.57 9.11
C ILE A 532 12.45 -10.93 9.79
N PRO A 533 12.19 -12.07 9.12
CA PRO A 533 12.46 -13.37 9.70
C PRO A 533 13.96 -13.57 9.98
N GLU A 534 14.30 -14.14 11.13
CA GLU A 534 15.69 -14.51 11.48
C GLU A 534 16.15 -15.84 10.84
N SER A 535 15.23 -16.57 10.20
CA SER A 535 15.47 -17.85 9.51
C SER A 535 15.73 -17.66 8.01
N MET A 536 15.94 -18.77 7.30
CA MET A 536 15.80 -18.78 5.84
C MET A 536 14.42 -18.24 5.45
N VAL A 537 14.38 -17.45 4.38
CA VAL A 537 13.18 -16.82 3.86
C VAL A 537 12.95 -17.19 2.41
N ASP A 538 11.68 -17.15 2.02
CA ASP A 538 11.29 -17.06 0.63
C ASP A 538 10.92 -15.59 0.34
N ILE A 539 11.22 -15.14 -0.87
CA ILE A 539 10.90 -13.78 -1.32
C ILE A 539 10.13 -13.79 -2.62
N ILE A 540 9.17 -12.87 -2.74
CA ILE A 540 8.57 -12.44 -4.01
C ILE A 540 9.16 -11.07 -4.35
N TYR A 541 9.60 -10.90 -5.59
CA TYR A 541 10.26 -9.67 -6.02
C TYR A 541 10.02 -9.33 -7.48
N ARG A 542 10.30 -8.07 -7.82
CA ARG A 542 10.37 -7.56 -9.20
C ARG A 542 11.84 -7.27 -9.55
N PRO A 543 12.42 -7.96 -10.54
CA PRO A 543 13.70 -7.59 -11.07
C PRO A 543 13.54 -6.38 -11.99
N GLY A 544 14.48 -5.45 -11.92
CA GLY A 544 14.47 -4.22 -12.66
C GLY A 544 15.88 -3.69 -12.85
N LYS A 545 15.94 -2.51 -13.44
CA LYS A 545 17.18 -1.84 -13.82
C LYS A 545 17.19 -0.44 -13.25
N ASN A 546 18.32 -0.04 -12.70
CA ASN A 546 18.57 1.34 -12.30
C ASN A 546 19.88 1.82 -12.95
N SER A 547 20.08 3.13 -12.99
CA SER A 547 21.35 3.70 -13.43
C SER A 547 21.96 4.53 -12.33
N TYR A 548 23.16 4.14 -11.93
CA TYR A 548 23.96 4.89 -10.99
C TYR A 548 25.25 5.32 -11.68
N LYS A 549 25.48 6.64 -11.76
CA LYS A 549 26.64 7.25 -12.42
C LYS A 549 26.85 6.78 -13.87
N GLY A 550 25.76 6.54 -14.60
CA GLY A 550 25.81 6.14 -16.01
C GLY A 550 26.14 4.66 -16.23
N LYS A 551 26.17 3.83 -15.19
CA LYS A 551 26.22 2.37 -15.31
C LYS A 551 24.90 1.77 -14.90
N ASP A 552 24.49 0.79 -15.69
CA ASP A 552 23.30 0.00 -15.44
C ASP A 552 23.56 -1.01 -14.31
N GLU A 553 22.72 -0.97 -13.30
CA GLU A 553 22.79 -1.86 -12.14
C GLU A 553 21.48 -2.64 -12.01
N LEU A 554 21.61 -3.92 -11.64
CA LEU A 554 20.47 -4.76 -11.30
C LEU A 554 19.83 -4.21 -10.03
N GLN A 555 18.53 -3.96 -10.09
CA GLN A 555 17.72 -3.59 -8.93
C GLN A 555 16.66 -4.67 -8.71
N ILE A 556 16.58 -5.22 -7.50
CA ILE A 556 15.55 -6.18 -7.14
C ILE A 556 14.69 -5.57 -6.04
N GLU A 557 13.40 -5.41 -6.33
CA GLU A 557 12.41 -4.87 -5.40
C GLU A 557 11.60 -5.99 -4.76
N VAL A 558 11.69 -6.15 -3.45
CA VAL A 558 10.88 -7.11 -2.67
C VAL A 558 9.45 -6.63 -2.59
N ILE A 559 8.51 -7.49 -2.99
CA ILE A 559 7.07 -7.31 -2.80
C ILE A 559 6.68 -7.85 -1.43
N GLU A 560 6.98 -9.13 -1.20
CA GLU A 560 6.65 -9.84 0.04
C GLU A 560 7.75 -10.82 0.42
N MET A 561 7.86 -11.11 1.71
CA MET A 561 8.84 -12.02 2.28
C MET A 561 8.17 -12.87 3.36
N GLN A 562 8.45 -14.17 3.38
CA GLN A 562 7.94 -15.08 4.40
C GLN A 562 9.03 -16.08 4.83
N PRO A 563 8.92 -16.69 6.03
CA PRO A 563 9.79 -17.81 6.39
C PRO A 563 9.67 -18.94 5.36
N SER A 564 10.80 -19.60 5.05
CA SER A 564 10.84 -20.68 4.05
C SER A 564 9.92 -21.87 4.41
N GLU A 565 9.34 -22.49 3.39
CA GLU A 565 8.49 -23.68 3.48
C GLU A 565 9.19 -24.88 4.15
N GLU A 566 10.49 -25.09 3.92
CA GLU A 566 11.26 -26.17 4.58
C GLU A 566 11.39 -25.92 6.09
N VAL A 567 11.54 -24.64 6.51
CA VAL A 567 11.53 -24.27 7.93
C VAL A 567 10.11 -24.44 8.52
N LEU A 568 9.07 -24.19 7.73
CA LEU A 568 7.68 -24.40 8.13
C LEU A 568 7.36 -25.91 8.25
N GLU A 569 7.85 -26.74 7.34
CA GLU A 569 7.71 -28.20 7.36
C GLU A 569 8.55 -28.86 8.46
N GLU A 570 9.75 -28.37 8.77
CA GLU A 570 10.52 -28.79 9.96
C GLU A 570 9.80 -28.43 11.27
N LEU A 571 9.17 -27.26 11.33
CA LEU A 571 8.36 -26.84 12.47
C LEU A 571 7.02 -27.60 12.57
N GLN A 572 6.44 -28.02 11.44
CA GLN A 572 5.22 -28.83 11.39
C GLN A 572 5.50 -30.32 11.63
N SER A 573 6.61 -30.87 11.15
CA SER A 573 7.05 -32.26 11.37
C SER A 573 7.56 -32.49 12.80
N ALA A 574 7.98 -31.42 13.50
CA ALA A 574 8.18 -31.44 14.95
C ALA A 574 6.88 -31.65 15.76
N SER A 575 5.69 -31.63 15.13
CA SER A 575 4.42 -31.98 15.78
C SER A 575 4.20 -33.50 15.86
N GLN A 576 5.00 -34.20 16.66
CA GLN A 576 4.51 -35.44 17.27
C GLN A 576 3.34 -35.07 18.19
N LYS A 577 2.24 -35.86 18.13
CA LYS A 577 1.03 -35.66 18.95
C LYS A 577 1.40 -35.44 20.42
N LEU A 578 1.29 -34.19 20.84
CA LEU A 578 1.39 -33.76 22.22
C LEU A 578 0.24 -34.41 23.02
N GLU A 579 0.59 -35.13 24.08
CA GLU A 579 -0.36 -35.61 25.08
C GLU A 579 -0.55 -34.55 26.17
N ILE A 580 -1.80 -34.21 26.51
CA ILE A 580 -2.11 -33.21 27.55
C ILE A 580 -2.92 -33.87 28.65
N ILE A 581 -2.41 -33.78 29.87
CA ILE A 581 -3.05 -34.29 31.08
C ILE A 581 -3.46 -33.09 31.93
N ASP A 582 -4.76 -32.85 32.04
CA ASP A 582 -5.31 -31.70 32.77
C ASP A 582 -5.67 -32.07 34.20
N LEU A 583 -4.81 -31.71 35.16
CA LEU A 583 -5.02 -31.95 36.58
C LEU A 583 -5.48 -30.68 37.32
N ARG A 584 -5.93 -29.64 36.60
CA ARG A 584 -6.36 -28.38 37.23
C ARG A 584 -7.66 -28.53 38.03
N SER A 585 -8.51 -29.50 37.68
CA SER A 585 -9.78 -29.81 38.37
C SER A 585 -9.69 -30.94 39.38
N GLU A 586 -8.58 -31.67 39.44
CA GLU A 586 -8.43 -32.89 40.25
C GLU A 586 -7.38 -32.69 41.35
N ASP A 587 -7.46 -33.47 42.42
CA ASP A 587 -6.35 -33.59 43.37
C ASP A 587 -5.43 -34.71 42.90
N PHE A 588 -4.14 -34.40 42.76
CA PHE A 588 -3.17 -35.35 42.22
C PHE A 588 -1.99 -35.57 43.17
N ASN A 589 -1.49 -36.81 43.19
CA ASN A 589 -0.33 -37.19 43.97
C ASN A 589 0.95 -37.00 43.13
N LEU A 590 1.77 -36.01 43.49
CA LEU A 590 3.01 -35.70 42.78
C LEU A 590 4.01 -36.87 42.77
N GLN A 591 4.04 -37.72 43.82
CA GLN A 591 4.88 -38.91 43.85
C GLN A 591 4.45 -39.94 42.79
N ALA A 592 3.16 -40.07 42.53
CA ALA A 592 2.65 -40.97 41.51
C ALA A 592 3.04 -40.50 40.10
N LEU A 593 2.98 -39.19 39.84
CA LEU A 593 3.45 -38.61 38.57
C LEU A 593 4.95 -38.83 38.34
N LEU A 594 5.77 -38.61 39.38
CA LEU A 594 7.21 -38.86 39.32
C LEU A 594 7.56 -40.33 39.08
N ASN A 595 6.72 -41.26 39.55
CA ASN A 595 6.90 -42.69 39.29
C ASN A 595 6.48 -43.07 37.84
N ASN A 596 5.50 -42.36 37.27
CA ASN A 596 4.96 -42.63 35.93
C ASN A 596 5.81 -42.02 34.81
N TYR A 597 6.52 -40.92 35.09
CA TYR A 597 7.31 -40.17 34.10
C TYR A 597 8.75 -39.98 34.61
N GLN A 598 9.68 -40.82 34.15
CA GLN A 598 11.06 -40.87 34.65
C GLN A 598 11.88 -39.59 34.40
N ASP A 599 11.54 -38.80 33.39
CA ASP A 599 12.22 -37.56 33.00
C ASP A 599 11.38 -36.29 33.27
N LEU A 600 10.33 -36.36 34.09
CA LEU A 600 9.40 -35.25 34.33
C LEU A 600 10.10 -33.99 34.89
N VAL A 601 10.04 -32.90 34.13
CA VAL A 601 10.41 -31.56 34.61
C VAL A 601 9.22 -30.95 35.33
N ILE A 602 9.40 -30.58 36.61
CA ILE A 602 8.38 -29.91 37.41
C ILE A 602 8.69 -28.41 37.43
N TRP A 603 7.89 -27.60 36.74
CA TRP A 603 8.02 -26.14 36.78
C TRP A 603 7.15 -25.54 37.88
N ALA A 604 7.77 -24.87 38.86
CA ALA A 604 7.06 -24.16 39.92
C ALA A 604 7.76 -22.85 40.33
N GLU A 605 6.97 -21.81 40.58
CA GLU A 605 7.44 -20.46 40.89
C GLU A 605 6.54 -19.76 41.91
N GLY A 606 7.12 -18.82 42.66
CA GLY A 606 6.37 -18.04 43.65
C GLY A 606 5.81 -18.85 44.83
N LEU A 607 6.40 -20.00 45.14
CA LEU A 607 6.06 -20.85 46.28
C LEU A 607 7.12 -20.72 47.38
N SER A 608 6.70 -20.82 48.64
CA SER A 608 7.64 -21.02 49.76
C SER A 608 8.37 -22.36 49.64
N GLU A 609 9.62 -22.45 50.12
CA GLU A 609 10.44 -23.66 49.98
C GLU A 609 9.72 -24.91 50.53
N ASN A 610 9.25 -25.77 49.63
CA ASN A 610 8.76 -27.09 49.99
C ASN A 610 9.91 -28.10 49.87
N LYS A 611 10.50 -28.48 51.01
CA LYS A 611 11.67 -29.40 51.07
C LYS A 611 11.39 -30.83 50.57
N ARG A 612 10.15 -31.15 50.20
CA ARG A 612 9.72 -32.51 49.87
C ARG A 612 9.96 -32.91 48.41
N TYR A 613 9.94 -31.96 47.47
CA TYR A 613 10.10 -32.22 46.04
C TYR A 613 10.98 -31.17 45.39
N ARG A 614 11.84 -31.58 44.46
CA ARG A 614 12.65 -30.66 43.66
C ARG A 614 11.82 -30.15 42.49
N TYR A 615 11.68 -28.83 42.40
CA TYR A 615 11.07 -28.13 41.28
C TYR A 615 12.10 -27.22 40.61
N GLU A 616 11.95 -27.03 39.30
CA GLU A 616 12.72 -26.09 38.51
C GLU A 616 11.94 -24.78 38.34
N THR A 617 12.69 -23.69 38.16
CA THR A 617 12.13 -22.37 37.80
C THR A 617 12.40 -22.10 36.33
N ARG A 618 11.85 -21.02 35.76
CA ARG A 618 12.07 -20.60 34.36
C ARG A 618 13.56 -20.49 33.95
N ILE A 619 14.46 -20.38 34.93
CA ILE A 619 15.90 -20.22 34.72
C ILE A 619 16.60 -21.56 34.52
N ASN A 620 16.05 -22.63 35.09
CA ASN A 620 16.67 -23.96 35.13
C ASN A 620 15.89 -25.00 34.29
N LEU A 621 14.90 -24.56 33.52
CA LEU A 621 14.22 -25.42 32.57
C LEU A 621 15.22 -25.96 31.55
N HIS A 622 15.02 -27.21 31.16
CA HIS A 622 15.87 -27.92 30.22
C HIS A 622 15.04 -28.88 29.38
N PRO A 623 15.52 -29.30 28.20
CA PRO A 623 14.81 -30.23 27.34
C PRO A 623 14.42 -31.53 28.07
N SER A 624 13.16 -31.95 27.93
CA SER A 624 12.62 -33.19 28.49
C SER A 624 11.35 -33.62 27.76
N ASN A 625 11.04 -34.92 27.74
CA ASN A 625 9.81 -35.40 27.10
C ASN A 625 8.53 -35.06 27.90
N ALA A 626 8.64 -34.74 29.19
CA ALA A 626 7.47 -34.47 30.03
C ALA A 626 7.65 -33.19 30.86
N LEU A 627 6.64 -32.30 30.82
CA LEU A 627 6.59 -31.06 31.59
C LEU A 627 5.34 -31.02 32.48
N LEU A 628 5.51 -30.81 33.77
CA LEU A 628 4.44 -30.45 34.69
C LEU A 628 4.53 -28.95 35.00
N ILE A 629 3.50 -28.19 34.61
CA ILE A 629 3.29 -26.81 35.07
C ILE A 629 2.60 -26.90 36.43
N TYR A 630 3.39 -26.98 37.51
CA TYR A 630 2.85 -27.24 38.84
C TYR A 630 2.16 -26.02 39.44
N SER A 631 2.79 -24.85 39.35
CA SER A 631 2.23 -23.57 39.80
C SER A 631 1.65 -22.75 38.63
N CYS A 632 0.54 -22.05 38.86
CA CYS A 632 -0.09 -21.21 37.86
C CYS A 632 0.89 -20.12 37.34
N PRO A 633 1.20 -20.12 36.04
CA PRO A 633 2.20 -19.23 35.45
C PRO A 633 1.68 -17.78 35.37
N PRO A 634 2.56 -16.77 35.26
CA PRO A 634 2.14 -15.38 35.30
C PRO A 634 1.62 -14.80 33.99
N SER A 635 1.89 -15.46 32.85
CA SER A 635 1.35 -15.11 31.54
C SER A 635 1.46 -16.25 30.53
N LEU A 636 0.71 -16.13 29.44
CA LEU A 636 0.77 -17.06 28.31
C LEU A 636 2.17 -17.09 27.65
N VAL A 637 2.84 -15.94 27.59
CA VAL A 637 4.21 -15.81 27.07
C VAL A 637 5.21 -16.61 27.89
N ASP A 638 5.07 -16.62 29.21
CA ASP A 638 5.93 -17.42 30.07
C ASP A 638 5.71 -18.93 29.85
N ILE A 639 4.47 -19.37 29.57
CA ILE A 639 4.17 -20.76 29.20
C ILE A 639 4.85 -21.12 27.88
N ALA A 640 4.69 -20.28 26.85
CA ALA A 640 5.31 -20.51 25.55
C ALA A 640 6.85 -20.60 25.66
N LYS A 641 7.48 -19.72 26.45
CA LYS A 641 8.93 -19.79 26.68
C LYS A 641 9.35 -21.08 27.39
N ALA A 642 8.65 -21.46 28.46
CA ALA A 642 8.90 -22.71 29.16
C ALA A 642 8.76 -23.92 28.23
N TRP A 643 7.72 -23.92 27.40
CA TRP A 643 7.49 -24.93 26.38
C TRP A 643 8.63 -25.01 25.38
N LYS A 644 9.09 -23.89 24.83
CA LYS A 644 10.16 -23.85 23.83
C LYS A 644 11.47 -24.41 24.36
N ILE A 645 11.76 -24.22 25.65
CA ILE A 645 12.96 -24.75 26.30
C ILE A 645 12.83 -26.25 26.54
N VAL A 646 11.70 -26.71 27.07
CA VAL A 646 11.51 -28.11 27.47
C VAL A 646 11.20 -29.01 26.26
N ASN A 647 10.46 -28.47 25.28
CA ASN A 647 9.92 -29.17 24.12
C ASN A 647 9.23 -30.51 24.46
N PRO A 648 8.21 -30.49 25.35
CA PRO A 648 7.63 -31.72 25.88
C PRO A 648 6.74 -32.43 24.86
N LYS A 649 6.72 -33.77 24.93
CA LYS A 649 5.71 -34.63 24.28
C LYS A 649 4.49 -34.85 25.18
N ILE A 650 4.67 -34.72 26.50
CA ILE A 650 3.63 -34.86 27.51
C ILE A 650 3.58 -33.57 28.33
N LEU A 651 2.44 -32.89 28.33
CA LEU A 651 2.20 -31.71 29.16
C LEU A 651 1.17 -32.00 30.25
N VAL A 652 1.57 -31.81 31.50
CA VAL A 652 0.68 -31.93 32.67
C VAL A 652 0.38 -30.53 33.23
N LEU A 653 -0.90 -30.20 33.40
CA LEU A 653 -1.35 -28.89 33.92
C LEU A 653 -1.75 -28.99 35.39
N GLY A 654 -1.14 -28.16 36.25
CA GLY A 654 -1.41 -28.08 37.68
C GLY A 654 -2.11 -26.79 38.11
N LYS A 655 -2.60 -26.75 39.36
CA LYS A 655 -3.43 -25.65 39.91
C LYS A 655 -2.80 -24.85 41.05
N MET A 656 -1.55 -25.11 41.42
CA MET A 656 -0.97 -24.51 42.62
C MET A 656 -0.84 -22.98 42.45
N MET A 657 -1.39 -22.20 43.37
CA MET A 657 -1.34 -20.74 43.27
C MET A 657 -0.08 -20.20 43.94
N PRO A 658 0.68 -19.31 43.27
CA PRO A 658 1.78 -18.59 43.90
C PRO A 658 1.31 -17.72 45.08
N GLU A 659 2.17 -17.54 46.08
CA GLU A 659 1.82 -16.91 47.37
C GLU A 659 1.83 -15.38 47.34
N MET A 660 2.45 -14.76 46.33
CA MET A 660 2.80 -13.33 46.32
C MET A 660 1.93 -12.46 45.40
N ASP A 661 0.60 -12.59 45.50
CA ASP A 661 -0.36 -11.91 44.60
C ASP A 661 -0.88 -10.55 45.09
N SER A 662 -0.32 -10.01 46.16
CA SER A 662 -0.59 -8.64 46.60
C SER A 662 0.61 -7.73 46.35
N MET A 663 0.34 -6.44 46.15
CA MET A 663 1.39 -5.42 46.04
C MET A 663 2.29 -5.41 47.29
N ASN A 664 1.72 -5.59 48.48
CA ASN A 664 2.47 -5.60 49.74
C ASN A 664 3.41 -6.81 49.83
N SER A 665 2.91 -8.02 49.54
CA SER A 665 3.74 -9.25 49.56
C SER A 665 4.85 -9.20 48.51
N LEU A 666 4.55 -8.68 47.31
CA LEU A 666 5.54 -8.53 46.24
C LEU A 666 6.63 -7.52 46.61
N LEU A 667 6.25 -6.34 47.10
CA LEU A 667 7.20 -5.32 47.54
C LEU A 667 8.08 -5.81 48.69
N MET A 668 7.50 -6.52 49.67
CA MET A 668 8.23 -7.08 50.81
C MET A 668 9.27 -8.10 50.35
N SER A 669 8.89 -9.03 49.46
CA SER A 669 9.79 -10.05 48.93
C SER A 669 10.95 -9.44 48.13
N ILE A 670 10.64 -8.53 47.19
CA ILE A 670 11.66 -7.86 46.37
C ILE A 670 12.57 -6.99 47.22
N SER A 671 12.04 -6.28 48.22
CA SER A 671 12.87 -5.48 49.15
C SER A 671 13.83 -6.38 49.94
N GLY A 672 13.38 -7.57 50.37
CA GLY A 672 14.25 -8.58 50.99
C GLY A 672 15.38 -9.05 50.07
N MET A 673 15.07 -9.28 48.79
CA MET A 673 16.08 -9.66 47.79
C MET A 673 17.06 -8.53 47.49
N ILE A 674 16.61 -7.28 47.44
CA ILE A 674 17.48 -6.09 47.30
C ILE A 674 18.41 -6.00 48.51
N ASN A 675 17.89 -6.16 49.73
CA ASN A 675 18.70 -6.18 50.95
C ASN A 675 19.79 -7.26 50.88
N LEU A 676 19.47 -8.44 50.37
CA LEU A 676 20.47 -9.50 50.18
C LEU A 676 21.52 -9.13 49.11
N ALA A 677 21.08 -8.56 47.99
CA ALA A 677 21.96 -8.16 46.89
C ALA A 677 22.96 -7.09 47.30
N VAL A 678 22.48 -6.00 47.92
CA VAL A 678 23.33 -4.88 48.38
C VAL A 678 24.33 -5.34 49.45
N ASN A 679 23.87 -6.11 50.44
CA ASN A 679 24.70 -6.45 51.58
C ASN A 679 25.61 -7.67 51.36
N ARG A 680 25.27 -8.59 50.45
CA ARG A 680 26.00 -9.86 50.28
C ARG A 680 26.50 -10.14 48.86
N ARG A 681 26.12 -9.33 47.86
CA ARG A 681 26.47 -9.55 46.45
C ARG A 681 26.95 -8.27 45.75
N ALA A 682 27.52 -7.33 46.51
CA ALA A 682 28.01 -6.06 45.99
C ALA A 682 26.98 -5.26 45.14
N GLY A 683 25.69 -5.43 45.45
CA GLY A 683 24.59 -4.78 44.72
C GLY A 683 24.07 -5.54 43.50
N VAL A 684 24.69 -6.65 43.09
CA VAL A 684 24.27 -7.42 41.90
C VAL A 684 22.90 -8.07 42.13
N PHE A 685 21.93 -7.66 41.32
CA PHE A 685 20.54 -8.09 41.38
C PHE A 685 20.12 -8.76 40.08
N ASP A 686 19.69 -10.02 40.21
CA ASP A 686 19.24 -10.84 39.08
C ASP A 686 17.71 -10.76 38.97
N ILE A 687 17.24 -10.04 37.95
CA ILE A 687 15.83 -9.77 37.75
C ILE A 687 15.04 -11.03 37.37
N HIS A 688 15.68 -11.99 36.69
CA HIS A 688 15.06 -13.25 36.31
C HIS A 688 14.87 -14.15 37.54
N LYS A 689 15.86 -14.21 38.45
CA LYS A 689 15.73 -14.89 39.74
C LYS A 689 14.63 -14.28 40.60
N ALA A 690 14.49 -12.96 40.61
CA ALA A 690 13.42 -12.29 41.31
C ALA A 690 12.03 -12.59 40.72
N ALA A 691 11.91 -12.64 39.39
CA ALA A 691 10.67 -13.03 38.71
C ALA A 691 10.28 -14.48 39.05
N ALA A 692 11.24 -15.40 39.01
CA ALA A 692 11.05 -16.81 39.38
C ALA A 692 10.64 -16.99 40.86
N ALA A 693 11.35 -16.32 41.77
CA ALA A 693 11.10 -16.43 43.21
C ALA A 693 9.71 -15.89 43.62
N THR A 694 9.18 -14.93 42.88
CA THR A 694 7.87 -14.30 43.16
C THR A 694 6.73 -14.85 42.29
N GLY A 695 7.06 -15.59 41.23
CA GLY A 695 6.09 -16.08 40.26
C GLY A 695 5.49 -14.99 39.36
N HIS A 696 6.13 -13.81 39.24
CA HIS A 696 5.65 -12.68 38.43
C HIS A 696 6.40 -12.55 37.10
N ARG A 697 5.95 -11.64 36.22
CA ARG A 697 6.66 -11.31 34.96
C ARG A 697 7.89 -10.45 35.26
N VAL A 698 8.95 -10.59 34.44
CA VAL A 698 10.16 -9.74 34.51
C VAL A 698 9.80 -8.25 34.43
N LYS A 699 8.82 -7.89 33.58
CA LYS A 699 8.29 -6.52 33.46
C LYS A 699 7.70 -5.99 34.76
N THR A 700 7.01 -6.83 35.53
CA THR A 700 6.46 -6.47 36.84
C THR A 700 7.60 -6.22 37.83
N ILE A 701 8.64 -7.06 37.86
CA ILE A 701 9.81 -6.84 38.73
C ILE A 701 10.54 -5.55 38.36
N ASN A 702 10.75 -5.29 37.07
CA ASN A 702 11.38 -4.05 36.61
C ASN A 702 10.58 -2.83 37.08
N THR A 703 9.25 -2.91 37.01
CA THR A 703 8.36 -1.82 37.46
C THR A 703 8.42 -1.64 38.97
N VAL A 704 8.55 -2.70 39.76
CA VAL A 704 8.82 -2.61 41.22
C VAL A 704 10.13 -1.86 41.47
N LEU A 705 11.20 -2.20 40.75
CA LEU A 705 12.50 -1.53 40.90
C LEU A 705 12.41 -0.03 40.53
N ARG A 706 11.73 0.31 39.44
CA ARG A 706 11.49 1.70 39.03
C ARG A 706 10.62 2.47 40.02
N TYR A 707 9.59 1.82 40.58
CA TYR A 707 8.78 2.39 41.64
C TYR A 707 9.62 2.72 42.89
N LEU A 708 10.45 1.77 43.36
CA LEU A 708 11.34 1.99 44.49
C LEU A 708 12.40 3.07 44.21
N CYS A 709 12.92 3.14 42.98
CA CYS A 709 13.83 4.19 42.53
C CYS A 709 13.17 5.58 42.56
N SER A 710 11.94 5.69 42.06
CA SER A 710 11.18 6.94 42.06
C SER A 710 10.75 7.39 43.45
N LYS A 711 10.67 6.48 44.42
CA LYS A 711 10.48 6.79 45.86
C LYS A 711 11.80 7.14 46.57
N GLY A 712 12.92 7.26 45.84
CA GLY A 712 14.24 7.52 46.38
C GLY A 712 14.80 6.41 47.29
N LYS A 713 14.23 5.20 47.27
CA LYS A 713 14.64 4.11 48.17
C LYS A 713 15.89 3.39 47.68
N ILE A 714 16.08 3.31 46.37
CA ILE A 714 17.20 2.65 45.72
C ILE A 714 17.68 3.46 44.51
N SER A 715 18.89 3.18 44.05
CA SER A 715 19.39 3.61 42.75
C SER A 715 19.87 2.38 41.96
N ILE A 716 19.76 2.44 40.64
CA ILE A 716 20.03 1.32 39.74
C ILE A 716 21.04 1.77 38.69
N LYS A 717 22.09 0.97 38.48
CA LYS A 717 23.01 1.08 37.33
C LYS A 717 22.86 -0.15 36.44
N GLU A 718 22.64 0.09 35.15
CA GLU A 718 22.53 -0.94 34.12
C GLU A 718 23.90 -1.17 33.46
N HIS A 719 24.31 -2.43 33.36
CA HIS A 719 25.51 -2.84 32.63
C HIS A 719 25.14 -3.46 31.26
N PRO A 720 26.05 -3.42 30.26
CA PRO A 720 25.80 -3.96 28.91
C PRO A 720 25.43 -5.45 28.87
N ASP A 721 25.84 -6.23 29.88
CA ASP A 721 25.74 -7.71 29.90
C ASP A 721 24.59 -8.24 30.78
N THR A 722 23.47 -7.49 30.90
CA THR A 722 22.23 -7.87 31.64
C THR A 722 22.27 -7.88 33.18
N GLU A 723 23.41 -7.55 33.81
CA GLU A 723 23.49 -7.41 35.28
C GLU A 723 23.04 -6.02 35.76
N LEU A 724 22.14 -6.00 36.75
CA LEU A 724 21.71 -4.77 37.44
C LEU A 724 22.48 -4.62 38.75
N THR A 725 23.13 -3.47 38.94
CA THR A 725 23.73 -3.12 40.23
C THR A 725 22.82 -2.15 40.97
N ILE A 726 22.34 -2.55 42.16
CA ILE A 726 21.45 -1.77 43.02
C ILE A 726 22.24 -1.25 44.23
N SER A 727 21.99 -0.01 44.63
CA SER A 727 22.42 0.55 45.92
C SER A 727 21.25 1.23 46.64
N PHE A 728 21.38 1.43 47.94
CA PHE A 728 20.38 2.18 48.72
C PHE A 728 20.50 3.69 48.50
N GLY A 729 19.34 4.36 48.53
CA GLY A 729 19.23 5.81 48.36
C GLY A 729 19.05 6.24 46.90
N GLY A 730 18.50 7.43 46.70
CA GLY A 730 18.18 8.00 45.39
C GLY A 730 17.44 9.32 45.52
N ILE A 731 17.06 9.93 44.39
CA ILE A 731 16.28 11.18 44.36
C ILE A 731 14.80 10.82 44.21
N GLU A 732 13.95 11.31 45.11
CA GLU A 732 12.50 11.09 45.04
C GLU A 732 11.85 11.94 43.93
N ASN A 733 10.97 11.31 43.16
CA ASN A 733 10.11 11.95 42.17
C ASN A 733 8.66 11.49 42.37
N VAL A 734 7.87 12.32 43.05
CA VAL A 734 6.51 12.00 43.51
C VAL A 734 5.54 11.73 42.35
N ASN A 735 5.64 12.48 41.26
CA ASN A 735 4.79 12.30 40.08
C ASN A 735 5.08 10.98 39.37
N GLN A 736 6.36 10.66 39.20
CA GLN A 736 6.79 9.42 38.57
C GLN A 736 6.47 8.19 39.45
N ALA A 737 6.57 8.33 40.77
CA ALA A 737 6.21 7.28 41.70
C ALA A 737 4.73 6.90 41.66
N SER A 738 3.84 7.89 41.52
CA SER A 738 2.40 7.66 41.40
C SER A 738 2.04 6.94 40.09
N GLN A 739 2.73 7.27 38.99
CA GLN A 739 2.55 6.59 37.71
C GLN A 739 3.00 5.13 37.77
N TYR A 740 4.19 4.85 38.32
CA TYR A 740 4.66 3.47 38.47
C TYR A 740 3.81 2.65 39.45
N GLU A 741 3.28 3.27 40.51
CA GLU A 741 2.35 2.61 41.41
C GLU A 741 1.06 2.16 40.70
N ASN A 742 0.43 3.05 39.94
CA ASN A 742 -0.78 2.72 39.17
C ASN A 742 -0.49 1.64 38.12
N TYR A 743 0.64 1.74 37.43
CA TYR A 743 1.05 0.74 36.45
C TYR A 743 1.36 -0.62 37.08
N LEU A 744 2.00 -0.63 38.25
CA LEU A 744 2.28 -1.86 39.00
C LEU A 744 0.98 -2.55 39.43
N ARG A 745 -0.02 -1.79 39.92
CA ARG A 745 -1.34 -2.34 40.26
C ARG A 745 -2.03 -2.98 39.05
N PHE A 746 -1.96 -2.33 37.88
CA PHE A 746 -2.46 -2.89 36.63
C PHE A 746 -1.76 -4.21 36.27
N LEU A 747 -0.42 -4.25 36.30
CA LEU A 747 0.34 -5.46 35.95
C LEU A 747 0.09 -6.64 36.90
N ILE A 748 -0.08 -6.37 38.20
CA ILE A 748 -0.45 -7.39 39.19
C ILE A 748 -1.86 -7.91 38.89
N GLN A 749 -2.81 -7.02 38.64
CA GLN A 749 -4.19 -7.39 38.34
C GLN A 749 -4.30 -8.21 37.04
N GLU A 750 -3.52 -7.86 36.03
CA GLU A 750 -3.43 -8.61 34.77
C GLU A 750 -2.90 -10.03 35.01
N THR A 751 -1.84 -10.19 35.81
CA THR A 751 -1.32 -11.53 36.18
C THR A 751 -2.35 -12.35 36.98
N ILE A 752 -3.06 -11.75 37.93
CA ILE A 752 -4.14 -12.42 38.67
C ILE A 752 -5.27 -12.84 37.73
N SER A 753 -5.65 -11.96 36.79
CA SER A 753 -6.71 -12.23 35.81
C SER A 753 -6.31 -13.37 34.87
N PHE A 754 -5.06 -13.38 34.43
CA PHE A 754 -4.51 -14.46 33.63
C PHE A 754 -4.52 -15.79 34.40
N ARG A 755 -4.12 -15.83 35.67
CA ARG A 755 -4.15 -17.08 36.46
C ARG A 755 -5.58 -17.60 36.65
N LYS A 756 -6.55 -16.71 36.88
CA LYS A 756 -7.98 -17.07 36.92
C LYS A 756 -8.48 -17.64 35.59
N TRP A 757 -8.02 -17.08 34.49
CA TRP A 757 -8.31 -17.59 33.14
C TRP A 757 -7.64 -18.95 32.92
N TYR A 758 -6.36 -19.08 33.26
CA TYR A 758 -5.60 -20.33 33.15
C TYR A 758 -6.23 -21.48 33.94
N GLN A 759 -6.86 -21.21 35.09
CA GLN A 759 -7.57 -22.25 35.84
C GLN A 759 -8.86 -22.75 35.17
N LYS A 760 -9.44 -21.97 34.24
CA LYS A 760 -10.77 -22.22 33.67
C LYS A 760 -10.77 -22.54 32.18
N VAL A 761 -9.74 -22.11 31.46
CA VAL A 761 -9.63 -22.30 30.01
C VAL A 761 -9.52 -23.79 29.68
N ASP A 762 -10.25 -24.24 28.67
CA ASP A 762 -10.10 -25.60 28.15
C ASP A 762 -8.72 -25.81 27.52
N THR A 763 -8.24 -27.05 27.51
CA THR A 763 -6.90 -27.37 27.00
C THR A 763 -6.74 -27.02 25.52
N SER A 764 -7.78 -27.16 24.71
CA SER A 764 -7.72 -26.86 23.28
C SER A 764 -7.48 -25.38 22.99
N ARG A 765 -8.19 -24.50 23.71
CA ARG A 765 -8.03 -23.06 23.63
C ARG A 765 -6.70 -22.60 24.20
N LEU A 766 -6.28 -23.14 25.35
CA LEU A 766 -4.97 -22.83 25.93
C LEU A 766 -3.85 -23.13 24.92
N MET A 767 -3.90 -24.30 24.28
CA MET A 767 -2.93 -24.67 23.27
C MET A 767 -2.98 -23.78 22.03
N SER A 768 -4.18 -23.46 21.54
CA SER A 768 -4.34 -22.53 20.41
C SER A 768 -3.65 -21.19 20.69
N GLU A 769 -3.85 -20.62 21.88
CA GLU A 769 -3.25 -19.34 22.26
C GLU A 769 -1.71 -19.47 22.42
N ILE A 770 -1.20 -20.58 22.95
CA ILE A 770 0.25 -20.86 23.01
C ILE A 770 0.87 -20.98 21.60
N TYR A 771 0.22 -21.70 20.69
CA TYR A 771 0.68 -21.84 19.30
C TYR A 771 0.66 -20.51 18.54
N GLU A 772 -0.32 -19.64 18.81
CA GLU A 772 -0.31 -18.28 18.29
C GLU A 772 0.90 -17.49 18.79
N LEU A 773 1.33 -17.66 20.04
CA LEU A 773 2.55 -17.02 20.54
C LEU A 773 3.83 -17.54 19.91
N PHE A 774 3.92 -18.83 19.58
CA PHE A 774 5.03 -19.33 18.74
C PHE A 774 5.04 -18.72 17.34
N SER A 775 3.90 -18.19 16.90
CA SER A 775 3.77 -17.42 15.67
C SER A 775 4.03 -15.91 15.87
N ILE A 776 4.07 -15.42 17.13
CA ILE A 776 4.28 -14.01 17.52
C ILE A 776 5.72 -13.74 17.99
N ASP A 777 6.43 -14.69 18.60
CA ASP A 777 7.91 -14.63 18.79
C ASP A 777 8.68 -14.80 17.46
N LYS A 778 7.94 -14.88 16.34
CA LYS A 778 8.40 -14.77 14.94
C LYS A 778 8.07 -13.40 14.31
N LYS A 779 7.59 -12.43 15.10
CA LYS A 779 7.42 -11.00 14.75
C LYS A 779 8.36 -10.15 15.58
#